data_AF-A0AAE4CNG4-F1
#
_entry.id   AF-A0AAE4CNG4-F1
#
_cell.length_a   1.000
_cell.length_b   1.000
_cell.length_c   1.000
_cell.angle_alpha   90.00
_cell.angle_beta   90.00
_cell.angle_gamma   90.00
#
_symmetry.space_group_name_H-M   'P 1'
#
loop_
_entity.id
_entity.type
_entity.pdbx_description
1 polymer ?
#
loop_
_entity_poly.entity_id
_entity_poly.type
_entity_poly.pdbx_seq_one_letter_code
_entity_poly.pdbx_strand_id
1 'polypeptide(L)'
;MTETLPPEGGRTEPVDIQQEMQNSYIDYAMSVIVARALPDVRDGLKPVHRRVLYAMYDSGFRPDRSYVKCSRVVGEVMGNYHPHGDSAIYDTLVRLAQPWSMRHQLIDGQGNFGSPGNDPAAAMRYCVSGDTRVKLADGSSVRIGGIVPEAQPNSDHDIDLKVLGRNGDPVRAEKLFHSGEHETLKLRTTGGYELAGTHNHPVLCLTKVLGVPTLLWKLLEEIQPGDRVVLQRTEAPEDVALIDERDWDKAMLAGAFVSEGFVSEGRAGFNNTDAEFFRYVVNLYDAVVGGSRYVHSRQIESGSTIHELDVQDLSALRNSVLGSMVGERSLDKHVPEFVWLGDKSTKQAFLVGLFTGDGSCSGLPRNTVQISYSTHSPQLAKEVQQLLLEFGIVSAISEYAEGEYKVVITNRRDARLFANRVGFDNVKQRELTEILDAVPTKSRSMSKDHVPFVGEYVREHGANRGTERDWLRRHDVDRIERWETNRDEIVANITNSEVLDVVEPLVDGRYYYAEVESVTDAGVQPVYSLRVDSDDHSFITNGFVSHNTESRLEPLAMSMLADIDEDTVEFSDNYDGRTQEPDVLPARIPNLLVNGGGGIAVGMATNIPPHNLREVADGVVWALEHPEATDDELLEAMIERIKGPDFPTSGLILGTNPIADAYRTGRGSIRMRAVVDVEDDAKGRTSLVVTELPYQVNPDNLIENIATMHRDGKLSGISDIADESNSRRGMRIVFTLKKDAIPKVVLNNLYKHTQLQTTFGVNMLALVEGVPRTLRLDQVVRYYVKHQVDVIVRRTRYRLRKAEERAHVLRGLVKALDALDEVIALIRRSPTVDDARTGLIELLEVDETQANAILEMQLRKLAALERQKTLDNLAELEEQIADLTDILDKPERQRRIIRDELMEIVSKHGQERRTKIVPYEGEVSMEDLIADEDVVVTITRTGYAKRTRTDLYRAQKRGGKGVQGAALKQDDIVSHFFVCSTHDWILFFTNKGRVYRAKAYELPEANRTARGQHVANLLAFQPDEHIAQVMQIKDYTASPYLVLATKNGLVKKTKLTDFDSNRSGGLIGINLKDDDELVGAVLCSPEDDLLLVSAEGQSIRFHATDEALRPMGRATSGVLGMRFNSGDELLSMGVVRSDRYVLVATDGGYAKRTPIDDYPVQGRGGKGVLTLQYDRKRGRLVSALIVELDDELYAITSQGGVIRTTAKEVRKAGRQTKGVRLMDLGEGTSVVAVARNADEAVDPDAAGPEQRK
;
A
#
# COMPACT_ATOMS: atom_id res chain seq x y z
N MET A 1 -7.73 14.77 56.84
CA MET A 1 -7.05 14.37 58.09
C MET A 1 -7.70 13.09 58.58
N THR A 2 -7.01 11.98 58.38
CA THR A 2 -7.26 10.69 59.05
C THR A 2 -5.88 10.12 59.31
N GLU A 3 -5.39 10.32 60.54
CA GLU A 3 -4.08 9.83 61.00
C GLU A 3 -4.12 8.30 61.04
N THR A 4 -3.31 7.67 60.21
CA THR A 4 -2.88 6.28 60.37
C THR A 4 -1.44 6.34 60.88
N LEU A 5 -1.23 6.02 62.15
CA LEU A 5 0.10 5.91 62.74
C LEU A 5 0.80 4.66 62.18
N PRO A 6 2.06 4.76 61.71
CA PRO A 6 2.84 3.61 61.22
C PRO A 6 3.42 2.77 62.37
N PRO A 7 3.88 1.52 62.10
CA PRO A 7 4.45 0.63 63.11
C PRO A 7 5.77 1.18 63.67
N GLU A 8 6.02 1.01 64.98
CA GLU A 8 7.27 1.40 65.63
C GLU A 8 8.46 0.59 65.08
N GLY A 9 9.43 1.27 64.45
CA GLY A 9 10.78 0.72 64.20
C GLY A 9 11.41 0.98 62.83
N GLY A 10 10.67 1.47 61.83
CA GLY A 10 11.22 1.80 60.50
C GLY A 10 11.32 3.31 60.26
N ARG A 11 12.38 3.78 59.59
CA ARG A 11 12.39 5.16 59.04
C ARG A 11 11.27 5.27 58.00
N THR A 12 10.33 6.17 58.25
CA THR A 12 9.26 6.52 57.30
C THR A 12 9.38 8.01 56.99
N GLU A 13 9.33 8.37 55.71
CA GLU A 13 9.35 9.75 55.25
C GLU A 13 7.98 10.07 54.62
N PRO A 14 7.24 11.06 55.13
CA PRO A 14 5.97 11.45 54.54
C PRO A 14 6.23 12.22 53.23
N VAL A 15 5.89 11.59 52.10
CA VAL A 15 5.95 12.20 50.77
C VAL A 15 4.55 12.58 50.31
N ASP A 16 4.37 13.81 49.83
CA ASP A 16 3.09 14.25 49.27
C ASP A 16 2.82 13.57 47.93
N ILE A 17 1.60 13.05 47.74
CA ILE A 17 1.22 12.30 46.54
C ILE A 17 1.23 13.16 45.27
N GLN A 18 0.91 14.46 45.36
CA GLN A 18 0.94 15.33 44.19
C GLN A 18 2.37 15.57 43.75
N GLN A 19 3.28 15.80 44.71
CA GLN A 19 4.70 15.96 44.43
C GLN A 19 5.31 14.67 43.85
N GLU A 20 5.01 13.50 44.44
CA GLU A 20 5.54 12.22 43.96
C GLU A 20 5.01 11.87 42.56
N MET A 21 3.71 12.06 42.33
CA MET A 21 3.12 11.86 41.00
C MET A 21 3.68 12.83 39.97
N GLN A 22 3.89 14.09 40.33
CA GLN A 22 4.48 15.09 39.42
C GLN A 22 5.91 14.71 39.04
N ASN A 23 6.75 14.36 40.02
CA ASN A 23 8.14 13.96 39.78
C ASN A 23 8.19 12.70 38.91
N SER A 24 7.50 11.62 39.33
CA SER A 24 7.45 10.36 38.60
C SER A 24 6.91 10.53 37.16
N TYR A 25 5.89 11.36 36.96
CA TYR A 25 5.32 11.62 35.64
C TYR A 25 6.27 12.43 34.76
N ILE A 26 6.91 13.48 35.29
CA ILE A 26 7.87 14.30 34.52
C ILE A 26 9.10 13.46 34.13
N ASP A 27 9.65 12.68 35.06
CA ASP A 27 10.81 11.81 34.80
C ASP A 27 10.49 10.78 33.71
N TYR A 28 9.34 10.12 33.81
CA TYR A 28 8.86 9.20 32.78
C TYR A 28 8.61 9.90 31.44
N ALA A 29 7.89 11.02 31.44
CA ALA A 29 7.54 11.74 30.21
C ALA A 29 8.79 12.26 29.51
N MET A 30 9.71 12.91 30.22
CA MET A 30 10.95 13.43 29.67
C MET A 30 11.87 12.31 29.18
N SER A 31 11.96 11.19 29.91
CA SER A 31 12.68 10.00 29.46
C SER A 31 12.12 9.48 28.13
N VAL A 32 10.80 9.28 28.00
CA VAL A 32 10.20 8.80 26.76
C VAL A 32 10.35 9.80 25.61
N ILE A 33 10.20 11.11 25.89
CA ILE A 33 10.30 12.17 24.90
C ILE A 33 11.72 12.26 24.34
N VAL A 34 12.72 12.37 25.22
CA VAL A 34 14.13 12.59 24.86
C VAL A 34 14.80 11.30 24.40
N ALA A 35 14.60 10.20 25.12
CA ALA A 35 15.33 8.95 24.85
C ALA A 35 14.72 8.12 23.70
N ARG A 36 13.52 8.46 23.21
CA ARG A 36 12.79 7.56 22.30
C ARG A 36 12.00 8.24 21.18
N ALA A 37 11.32 9.35 21.44
CA ALA A 37 10.24 9.79 20.55
C ALA A 37 10.62 10.91 19.57
N LEU A 38 11.42 11.88 19.99
CA LEU A 38 11.74 13.07 19.18
C LEU A 38 13.18 13.04 18.65
N PRO A 39 13.42 13.49 17.41
CA PRO A 39 14.77 13.67 16.89
C PRO A 39 15.44 14.92 17.48
N ASP A 40 16.78 14.91 17.54
CA ASP A 40 17.57 16.12 17.81
C ASP A 40 17.58 17.04 16.57
N VAL A 41 17.49 18.35 16.77
CA VAL A 41 17.47 19.33 15.66
C VAL A 41 18.75 19.29 14.81
N ARG A 42 19.88 18.88 15.40
CA ARG A 42 21.22 18.98 14.80
C ARG A 42 21.50 17.85 13.80
N ASP A 43 21.25 16.60 14.19
CA ASP A 43 21.49 15.42 13.36
C ASP A 43 20.20 14.78 12.81
N GLY A 44 19.04 15.18 13.31
CA GLY A 44 17.75 14.63 12.92
C GLY A 44 17.50 13.19 13.35
N LEU A 45 18.28 12.68 14.30
CA LEU A 45 18.21 11.28 14.73
C LEU A 45 17.62 11.16 16.13
N LYS A 46 16.94 10.03 16.34
CA LYS A 46 16.57 9.55 17.67
C LYS A 46 17.73 8.73 18.24
N PRO A 47 17.80 8.52 19.56
CA PRO A 47 18.89 7.75 20.18
C PRO A 47 19.11 6.37 19.55
N VAL A 48 18.05 5.60 19.29
CA VAL A 48 18.20 4.27 18.64
C VAL A 48 18.77 4.36 17.22
N HIS A 49 18.40 5.37 16.43
CA HIS A 49 18.99 5.56 15.10
C HIS A 49 20.49 5.89 15.21
N ARG A 50 20.85 6.80 16.14
CA ARG A 50 22.23 7.23 16.37
C ARG A 50 23.11 6.07 16.81
N ARG A 51 22.63 5.29 17.77
CA ARG A 51 23.33 4.10 18.29
C ARG A 51 23.55 3.05 17.22
N VAL A 52 22.56 2.80 16.35
CA VAL A 52 22.73 1.89 15.20
C VAL A 52 23.85 2.38 14.28
N LEU A 53 23.82 3.63 13.84
CA LEU A 53 24.84 4.17 12.93
C LEU A 53 26.24 4.18 13.57
N TYR A 54 26.34 4.60 14.84
CA TYR A 54 27.61 4.65 15.56
C TYR A 54 28.19 3.26 15.80
N ALA A 55 27.39 2.31 16.27
CA ALA A 55 27.84 0.93 16.49
C ALA A 55 28.34 0.28 15.18
N MET A 56 27.63 0.51 14.07
CA MET A 56 28.07 0.04 12.75
C MET A 56 29.39 0.68 12.31
N TYR A 57 29.57 1.98 12.57
CA TYR A 57 30.80 2.70 12.24
C TYR A 57 32.00 2.19 13.04
N ASP A 58 31.83 2.06 14.35
CA ASP A 58 32.85 1.64 15.32
C ASP A 58 33.27 0.18 15.08
N SER A 59 32.30 -0.70 14.81
CA SER A 59 32.55 -2.09 14.40
C SER A 59 33.11 -2.23 12.98
N GLY A 60 33.18 -1.14 12.20
CA GLY A 60 33.73 -1.12 10.85
C GLY A 60 32.82 -1.73 9.78
N PHE A 61 31.50 -1.75 9.96
CA PHE A 61 30.51 -2.20 8.98
C PHE A 61 30.24 -1.12 7.92
N ARG A 62 31.30 -0.76 7.19
CA ARG A 62 31.39 0.40 6.29
C ARG A 62 31.11 0.02 4.82
N PRO A 63 30.80 0.99 3.94
CA PRO A 63 30.46 0.72 2.54
C PRO A 63 31.60 0.11 1.71
N ASP A 64 32.85 0.31 2.13
CA ASP A 64 34.06 -0.27 1.52
C ASP A 64 34.32 -1.72 1.94
N ARG A 65 33.47 -2.27 2.83
CA ARG A 65 33.54 -3.65 3.32
C ARG A 65 32.30 -4.46 2.93
N SER A 66 32.42 -5.76 3.12
CA SER A 66 31.33 -6.71 2.92
C SER A 66 30.17 -6.44 3.89
N TYR A 67 28.96 -6.80 3.46
CA TYR A 67 27.79 -6.83 4.33
C TYR A 67 28.01 -7.78 5.52
N VAL A 68 27.35 -7.49 6.62
CA VAL A 68 27.33 -8.34 7.82
C VAL A 68 25.89 -8.71 8.17
N LYS A 69 25.69 -9.85 8.85
CA LYS A 69 24.35 -10.23 9.32
C LYS A 69 23.74 -9.12 10.17
N CYS A 70 22.47 -8.80 9.92
CA CYS A 70 21.75 -7.79 10.70
C CYS A 70 21.77 -8.09 12.21
N SER A 71 21.75 -9.36 12.61
CA SER A 71 21.85 -9.75 14.01
C SER A 71 23.16 -9.38 14.69
N ARG A 72 24.25 -9.31 13.92
CA ARG A 72 25.54 -8.86 14.45
C ARG A 72 25.48 -7.38 14.79
N VAL A 73 24.87 -6.58 13.91
CA VAL A 73 24.60 -5.16 14.17
C VAL A 73 23.69 -5.00 15.38
N VAL A 74 22.58 -5.73 15.44
CA VAL A 74 21.63 -5.67 16.55
C VAL A 74 22.28 -6.08 17.87
N GLY A 75 23.08 -7.17 17.87
CA GLY A 75 23.81 -7.64 19.05
C GLY A 75 24.81 -6.61 19.57
N GLU A 76 25.55 -5.95 18.67
CA GLU A 76 26.49 -4.89 19.03
C GLU A 76 25.78 -3.67 19.64
N VAL A 77 24.70 -3.22 19.00
CA VAL A 77 23.90 -2.10 19.50
C VAL A 77 23.28 -2.43 20.85
N MET A 78 22.72 -3.62 20.99
CA MET A 78 22.07 -4.06 22.23
C MET A 78 23.06 -4.20 23.38
N GLY A 79 24.21 -4.83 23.12
CA GLY A 79 25.21 -5.13 24.13
C GLY A 79 25.98 -3.92 24.63
N ASN A 80 26.17 -2.89 23.79
CA ASN A 80 27.01 -1.74 24.14
C ASN A 80 26.25 -0.43 24.33
N TYR A 81 25.09 -0.25 23.68
CA TYR A 81 24.48 1.09 23.56
C TYR A 81 22.96 1.14 23.89
N HIS A 82 22.19 0.10 23.60
CA HIS A 82 20.72 0.12 23.67
C HIS A 82 20.16 -1.09 24.42
N PRO A 83 20.01 -1.02 25.76
CA PRO A 83 19.60 -2.15 26.62
C PRO A 83 18.09 -2.41 26.56
N HIS A 84 17.57 -2.59 25.34
CA HIS A 84 16.17 -2.88 25.05
C HIS A 84 16.08 -4.03 24.04
N GLY A 85 14.87 -4.56 23.85
CA GLY A 85 14.63 -5.70 22.96
C GLY A 85 15.17 -5.48 21.54
N ASP A 86 15.75 -6.54 20.99
CA ASP A 86 16.29 -6.63 19.65
C ASP A 86 15.35 -6.12 18.54
N SER A 87 14.05 -6.39 18.66
CA SER A 87 13.02 -5.95 17.71
C SER A 87 13.02 -4.43 17.49
N ALA A 88 13.20 -3.61 18.54
CA ALA A 88 13.21 -2.15 18.39
C ALA A 88 14.44 -1.64 17.61
N ILE A 89 15.59 -2.31 17.81
CA ILE A 89 16.84 -2.02 17.10
C ILE A 89 16.72 -2.50 15.65
N TYR A 90 16.17 -3.69 15.44
CA TYR A 90 16.03 -4.26 14.11
C TYR A 90 15.03 -3.49 13.25
N ASP A 91 13.87 -3.11 13.78
CA ASP A 91 12.90 -2.27 13.09
C ASP A 91 13.51 -0.93 12.67
N THR A 92 14.37 -0.37 13.53
CA THR A 92 15.13 0.83 13.22
C THR A 92 16.07 0.59 12.05
N LEU A 93 16.89 -0.46 12.12
CA LEU A 93 17.85 -0.84 11.08
C LEU A 93 17.13 -1.04 9.74
N VAL A 94 16.03 -1.79 9.75
CA VAL A 94 15.21 -2.06 8.56
C VAL A 94 14.69 -0.78 7.95
N ARG A 95 14.09 0.12 8.74
CA ARG A 95 13.55 1.40 8.23
C ARG A 95 14.63 2.29 7.63
N LEU A 96 15.83 2.32 8.22
CA LEU A 96 16.97 3.08 7.69
C LEU A 96 17.46 2.54 6.33
N ALA A 97 17.13 1.28 6.01
CA ALA A 97 17.45 0.59 4.77
C ALA A 97 16.32 0.57 3.73
N GLN A 98 15.08 0.96 4.07
CA GLN A 98 13.95 0.89 3.15
C GLN A 98 13.86 2.12 2.22
N PRO A 99 13.89 1.95 0.88
CA PRO A 99 13.91 3.06 -0.08
C PRO A 99 12.57 3.80 -0.22
N TRP A 100 11.46 3.24 0.30
CA TRP A 100 10.15 3.91 0.40
C TRP A 100 9.92 4.58 1.77
N SER A 101 10.75 4.28 2.77
CA SER A 101 10.69 4.87 4.12
C SER A 101 11.63 6.06 4.23
N MET A 102 12.86 5.94 3.73
CA MET A 102 13.88 6.99 3.78
C MET A 102 14.05 7.65 2.41
N ARG A 103 14.04 8.99 2.37
CA ARG A 103 14.33 9.73 1.14
C ARG A 103 15.77 9.52 0.68
N HIS A 104 16.68 9.37 1.64
CA HIS A 104 18.06 8.95 1.50
C HIS A 104 18.37 7.90 2.56
N GLN A 105 18.57 6.65 2.15
CA GLN A 105 18.91 5.54 3.03
C GLN A 105 20.19 5.85 3.83
N LEU A 106 20.24 5.35 5.07
CA LEU A 106 21.45 5.42 5.92
C LEU A 106 22.05 4.02 6.16
N ILE A 107 21.33 2.97 5.77
CA ILE A 107 21.80 1.59 5.81
C ILE A 107 21.60 0.99 4.43
N ASP A 108 22.63 0.29 3.97
CA ASP A 108 22.62 -0.51 2.75
C ASP A 108 22.24 -1.94 3.15
N GLY A 109 21.05 -2.37 2.74
CA GLY A 109 20.50 -3.69 3.07
C GLY A 109 20.62 -4.67 1.91
N GLN A 110 21.14 -5.87 2.17
CA GLN A 110 21.14 -7.00 1.23
C GLN A 110 20.18 -8.08 1.74
N GLY A 111 19.23 -8.53 0.92
CA GLY A 111 18.12 -9.39 1.37
C GLY A 111 16.75 -8.72 1.31
N ASN A 112 15.72 -9.45 1.76
CA ASN A 112 14.37 -8.94 1.95
C ASN A 112 14.26 -7.99 3.16
N PHE A 113 14.17 -6.68 2.89
CA PHE A 113 13.88 -5.62 3.87
C PHE A 113 12.40 -5.23 3.91
N GLY A 114 11.51 -6.11 3.44
CA GLY A 114 10.06 -5.95 3.38
C GLY A 114 9.60 -5.41 2.03
N SER A 115 8.33 -5.06 1.95
CA SER A 115 7.75 -4.31 0.81
C SER A 115 7.05 -3.04 1.31
N PRO A 116 6.68 -2.09 0.42
CA PRO A 116 5.79 -1.00 0.80
C PRO A 116 4.42 -1.48 1.32
N GLY A 117 4.03 -2.71 0.96
CA GLY A 117 2.83 -3.42 1.40
C GLY A 117 2.98 -4.08 2.76
N ASN A 118 2.35 -5.24 2.91
CA ASN A 118 2.26 -5.99 4.15
C ASN A 118 3.35 -7.07 4.29
N ASP A 119 4.29 -7.17 3.34
CA ASP A 119 5.42 -8.10 3.47
C ASP A 119 6.43 -7.57 4.50
N PRO A 120 6.64 -8.27 5.62
CA PRO A 120 7.59 -7.84 6.62
C PRO A 120 9.02 -7.99 6.11
N ALA A 121 9.93 -7.21 6.68
CA ALA A 121 11.35 -7.50 6.53
C ALA A 121 11.64 -8.87 7.11
N ALA A 122 12.53 -9.59 6.44
CA ALA A 122 13.02 -10.83 6.98
C ALA A 122 13.71 -10.55 8.34
N ALA A 123 13.53 -11.35 9.39
CA ALA A 123 14.23 -11.22 10.67
C ALA A 123 15.78 -11.20 10.56
N MET A 124 16.40 -10.68 11.62
CA MET A 124 17.82 -10.32 11.64
C MET A 124 18.82 -11.49 11.61
N ARG A 125 18.38 -12.72 11.94
CA ARG A 125 19.21 -13.92 12.07
C ARG A 125 18.45 -15.15 11.65
N TYR A 126 18.84 -15.82 10.57
CA TYR A 126 18.13 -17.02 10.11
C TYR A 126 19.07 -18.15 9.93
N CYS A 127 18.82 -19.23 10.63
CA CYS A 127 19.70 -20.35 10.57
C CYS A 127 18.89 -21.65 10.66
N VAL A 128 19.22 -22.58 9.78
CA VAL A 128 18.74 -23.96 9.82
C VAL A 128 19.71 -24.82 10.62
N SER A 129 19.25 -25.96 11.11
CA SER A 129 20.10 -26.93 11.80
C SER A 129 21.22 -27.47 10.89
N GLY A 130 22.37 -27.82 11.47
CA GLY A 130 23.56 -28.26 10.72
C GLY A 130 23.37 -29.51 9.85
N ASP A 131 22.40 -30.36 10.17
CA ASP A 131 22.03 -31.56 9.40
C ASP A 131 21.18 -31.26 8.16
N THR A 132 20.66 -30.04 8.04
CA THR A 132 19.85 -29.61 6.89
C THR A 132 20.67 -29.64 5.60
N ARG A 133 20.15 -30.32 4.57
CA ARG A 133 20.80 -30.45 3.26
C ARG A 133 20.48 -29.27 2.35
N VAL A 134 21.53 -28.69 1.79
CA VAL A 134 21.47 -27.66 0.75
C VAL A 134 21.66 -28.31 -0.61
N LYS A 135 20.72 -28.07 -1.53
CA LYS A 135 20.77 -28.62 -2.89
C LYS A 135 21.67 -27.77 -3.77
N LEU A 136 22.69 -28.39 -4.37
CA LEU A 136 23.64 -27.75 -5.26
C LEU A 136 23.18 -27.84 -6.72
N ALA A 137 23.71 -26.94 -7.56
CA ALA A 137 23.36 -26.87 -8.97
C ALA A 137 23.88 -28.05 -9.81
N ASP A 138 24.93 -28.73 -9.35
CA ASP A 138 25.50 -29.94 -9.98
C ASP A 138 24.71 -31.22 -9.67
N GLY A 139 23.62 -31.09 -8.91
CA GLY A 139 22.76 -32.20 -8.50
C GLY A 139 23.16 -32.86 -7.20
N SER A 140 24.28 -32.50 -6.57
CA SER A 140 24.66 -32.98 -5.24
C SER A 140 23.91 -32.23 -4.12
N SER A 141 23.85 -32.81 -2.91
CA SER A 141 23.17 -32.23 -1.75
C SER A 141 23.99 -32.38 -0.48
N VAL A 142 24.57 -31.28 -0.02
CA VAL A 142 25.50 -31.24 1.12
C VAL A 142 24.80 -30.82 2.39
N ARG A 143 25.16 -31.41 3.55
CA ARG A 143 24.72 -30.89 4.84
C ARG A 143 25.33 -29.51 5.06
N ILE A 144 24.53 -28.53 5.47
CA ILE A 144 24.99 -27.15 5.62
C ILE A 144 26.14 -27.01 6.62
N GLY A 145 26.11 -27.78 7.72
CA GLY A 145 27.22 -27.82 8.69
C GLY A 145 28.48 -28.53 8.18
N GLY A 146 28.36 -29.30 7.09
CA GLY A 146 29.48 -29.99 6.44
C GLY A 146 30.14 -29.18 5.31
N ILE A 147 29.60 -28.01 4.95
CA ILE A 147 30.15 -27.16 3.87
C ILE A 147 31.56 -26.67 4.23
N VAL A 148 31.75 -26.22 5.48
CA VAL A 148 33.07 -25.92 6.04
C VAL A 148 33.20 -26.69 7.37
N PRO A 149 33.74 -27.92 7.36
CA PRO A 149 33.77 -28.79 8.55
C PRO A 149 34.52 -28.20 9.75
N GLU A 150 35.46 -27.28 9.51
CA GLU A 150 36.30 -26.63 10.52
C GLU A 150 35.70 -25.31 11.05
N ALA A 151 34.49 -24.95 10.61
CA ALA A 151 33.84 -23.70 11.00
C ALA A 151 33.61 -23.64 12.52
N GLN A 152 34.01 -22.54 13.14
CA GLN A 152 33.85 -22.33 14.57
C GLN A 152 32.49 -21.68 14.88
N PRO A 153 31.90 -21.87 16.07
CA PRO A 153 30.70 -21.14 16.46
C PRO A 153 30.89 -19.62 16.37
N ASN A 154 29.91 -18.92 15.79
CA ASN A 154 29.91 -17.48 15.53
C ASN A 154 31.00 -17.02 14.55
N SER A 155 31.23 -17.78 13.48
CA SER A 155 32.17 -17.43 12.41
C SER A 155 31.51 -17.32 11.04
N ASP A 156 32.17 -16.55 10.16
CA ASP A 156 31.81 -16.35 8.77
C ASP A 156 32.94 -16.95 7.91
N HIS A 157 32.60 -17.76 6.91
CA HIS A 157 33.57 -18.40 6.03
C HIS A 157 33.25 -18.10 4.57
N ASP A 158 34.25 -17.65 3.81
CA ASP A 158 34.11 -17.50 2.36
C ASP A 158 33.98 -18.88 1.70
N ILE A 159 33.04 -18.99 0.77
CA ILE A 159 32.77 -20.18 -0.02
C ILE A 159 32.52 -19.77 -1.48
N ASP A 160 32.61 -20.73 -2.40
CA ASP A 160 32.24 -20.52 -3.80
C ASP A 160 31.43 -21.73 -4.26
N LEU A 161 30.15 -21.76 -3.89
CA LEU A 161 29.25 -22.88 -4.13
C LEU A 161 28.06 -22.43 -4.98
N LYS A 162 27.68 -23.22 -5.99
CA LYS A 162 26.44 -22.97 -6.74
C LYS A 162 25.32 -23.75 -6.09
N VAL A 163 24.40 -23.06 -5.43
CA VAL A 163 23.20 -23.64 -4.82
C VAL A 163 21.98 -23.40 -5.72
N LEU A 164 20.87 -24.07 -5.47
CA LEU A 164 19.61 -23.76 -6.17
C LEU A 164 18.81 -22.68 -5.41
N GLY A 165 18.36 -21.67 -6.15
CA GLY A 165 17.41 -20.66 -5.67
C GLY A 165 15.97 -21.16 -5.65
N ARG A 166 15.02 -20.32 -5.20
CA ARG A 166 13.61 -20.73 -5.12
C ARG A 166 13.01 -21.15 -6.45
N ASN A 167 13.49 -20.63 -7.58
CA ASN A 167 12.95 -20.94 -8.90
C ASN A 167 13.63 -22.14 -9.56
N GLY A 168 14.60 -22.78 -8.88
CA GLY A 168 15.40 -23.87 -9.44
C GLY A 168 16.58 -23.41 -10.29
N ASP A 169 16.84 -22.11 -10.32
CA ASP A 169 17.99 -21.50 -10.96
C ASP A 169 19.28 -21.64 -10.12
N PRO A 170 20.44 -21.89 -10.76
CA PRO A 170 21.73 -21.86 -10.07
C PRO A 170 22.07 -20.45 -9.57
N VAL A 171 22.25 -20.29 -8.26
CA VAL A 171 22.67 -19.05 -7.61
C VAL A 171 23.99 -19.26 -6.87
N ARG A 172 24.84 -18.24 -6.84
CA ARG A 172 26.17 -18.32 -6.21
C ARG A 172 26.06 -18.06 -4.71
N ALA A 173 26.50 -19.00 -3.89
CA ALA A 173 26.72 -18.81 -2.46
C ALA A 173 28.16 -18.39 -2.20
N GLU A 174 28.34 -17.24 -1.54
CA GLU A 174 29.66 -16.62 -1.30
C GLU A 174 30.14 -16.73 0.15
N LYS A 175 29.21 -16.93 1.10
CA LYS A 175 29.56 -17.10 2.53
C LYS A 175 28.72 -18.17 3.20
N LEU A 176 29.35 -18.94 4.08
CA LEU A 176 28.70 -19.76 5.11
C LEU A 176 28.78 -19.02 6.45
N PHE A 177 27.67 -18.97 7.17
CA PHE A 177 27.61 -18.46 8.53
C PHE A 177 27.38 -19.61 9.49
N HIS A 178 28.26 -19.79 10.46
CA HIS A 178 28.01 -20.66 11.61
C HIS A 178 27.64 -19.78 12.81
N SER A 179 26.38 -19.84 13.21
CA SER A 179 25.79 -18.98 14.22
C SER A 179 25.88 -19.59 15.64
N GLY A 180 26.68 -20.63 15.86
CA GLY A 180 26.71 -21.33 17.15
C GLY A 180 25.36 -21.92 17.56
N GLU A 181 25.13 -22.06 18.86
CA GLU A 181 24.01 -22.81 19.47
C GLU A 181 22.78 -21.93 19.76
N HIS A 182 21.60 -22.30 19.23
CA HIS A 182 20.34 -21.54 19.37
C HIS A 182 19.15 -22.46 19.64
N GLU A 183 18.14 -21.96 20.35
CA GLU A 183 16.85 -22.64 20.46
C GLU A 183 16.19 -22.73 19.08
N THR A 184 15.75 -23.93 18.72
CA THR A 184 15.21 -24.25 17.40
C THR A 184 13.80 -24.82 17.48
N LEU A 185 13.03 -24.57 16.42
CA LEU A 185 11.75 -25.22 16.16
C LEU A 185 11.92 -26.22 15.02
N LYS A 186 11.11 -27.28 15.06
CA LYS A 186 10.99 -28.28 14.02
C LYS A 186 9.60 -28.25 13.43
N LEU A 187 9.55 -27.94 12.14
CA LEU A 187 8.35 -28.03 11.31
C LEU A 187 8.25 -29.45 10.73
N ARG A 188 7.05 -30.03 10.78
CA ARG A 188 6.69 -31.28 10.11
C ARG A 188 5.43 -31.08 9.28
N THR A 189 5.45 -31.59 8.05
CA THR A 189 4.29 -31.62 7.14
C THR A 189 3.51 -32.93 7.28
N THR A 190 2.24 -32.95 6.88
CA THR A 190 1.40 -34.16 6.89
C THR A 190 1.93 -35.29 6.01
N GLY A 191 2.83 -34.98 5.05
CA GLY A 191 3.51 -35.95 4.23
C GLY A 191 4.75 -36.56 4.89
N GLY A 192 5.29 -35.95 5.95
CA GLY A 192 6.50 -36.37 6.64
C GLY A 192 7.75 -35.54 6.36
N TYR A 193 7.70 -34.53 5.47
CA TYR A 193 8.81 -33.60 5.25
C TYR A 193 9.06 -32.74 6.49
N GLU A 194 10.32 -32.48 6.82
CA GLU A 194 10.74 -31.76 8.02
C GLU A 194 11.81 -30.70 7.74
N LEU A 195 11.75 -29.59 8.50
CA LEU A 195 12.77 -28.55 8.57
C LEU A 195 12.98 -28.16 10.03
N ALA A 196 14.23 -27.99 10.44
CA ALA A 196 14.56 -27.44 11.76
C ALA A 196 15.40 -26.16 11.61
N GLY A 197 15.09 -25.16 12.42
CA GLY A 197 15.77 -23.86 12.38
C GLY A 197 15.36 -22.98 13.55
N THR A 198 15.96 -21.80 13.64
CA THR A 198 15.63 -20.82 14.69
C THR A 198 14.16 -20.37 14.60
N HIS A 199 13.57 -19.92 15.70
CA HIS A 199 12.19 -19.44 15.78
C HIS A 199 11.82 -18.45 14.65
N ASN A 200 12.74 -17.56 14.35
CA ASN A 200 12.59 -16.54 13.33
C ASN A 200 12.98 -17.03 11.91
N HIS A 201 13.37 -18.27 11.67
CA HIS A 201 13.76 -18.73 10.33
C HIS A 201 12.56 -18.65 9.35
N PRO A 202 12.69 -17.99 8.18
CA PRO A 202 11.58 -17.78 7.26
C PRO A 202 11.40 -19.00 6.36
N VAL A 203 10.15 -19.43 6.20
CA VAL A 203 9.74 -20.47 5.27
C VAL A 203 8.70 -19.89 4.33
N LEU A 204 8.88 -20.12 3.03
CA LEU A 204 7.93 -19.66 2.03
C LEU A 204 6.61 -20.43 2.16
N CYS A 205 5.51 -19.71 2.31
CA CYS A 205 4.17 -20.25 2.45
C CYS A 205 3.26 -19.76 1.31
N LEU A 206 2.29 -20.57 0.90
CA LEU A 206 1.17 -20.14 0.07
C LEU A 206 -0.01 -19.78 0.98
N THR A 207 -0.53 -18.56 0.85
CA THR A 207 -1.70 -18.10 1.59
C THR A 207 -2.72 -17.46 0.64
N LYS A 208 -3.85 -16.99 1.19
CA LYS A 208 -4.88 -16.25 0.46
C LYS A 208 -4.94 -14.82 1.01
N VAL A 209 -4.51 -13.84 0.21
CA VAL A 209 -4.61 -12.41 0.54
C VAL A 209 -5.76 -11.82 -0.27
N LEU A 210 -6.83 -11.39 0.40
CA LEU A 210 -8.03 -10.80 -0.23
C LEU A 210 -8.74 -11.65 -1.30
N GLY A 211 -8.52 -12.96 -1.35
CA GLY A 211 -9.04 -13.78 -2.44
C GLY A 211 -7.94 -14.36 -3.34
N VAL A 212 -6.79 -13.70 -3.38
CA VAL A 212 -5.68 -13.99 -4.30
C VAL A 212 -4.73 -15.01 -3.65
N PRO A 213 -4.36 -16.10 -4.35
CA PRO A 213 -3.30 -17.00 -3.92
C PRO A 213 -1.95 -16.27 -3.98
N THR A 214 -1.28 -16.13 -2.84
CA THR A 214 -0.06 -15.31 -2.71
C THR A 214 1.02 -16.08 -1.96
N LEU A 215 2.24 -16.06 -2.50
CA LEU A 215 3.42 -16.56 -1.81
C LEU A 215 3.90 -15.52 -0.81
N LEU A 216 3.98 -15.89 0.47
CA LEU A 216 4.34 -15.01 1.57
C LEU A 216 5.33 -15.72 2.50
N TRP A 217 6.33 -14.98 2.98
CA TRP A 217 7.29 -15.47 3.96
C TRP A 217 6.69 -15.44 5.35
N LYS A 218 6.69 -16.59 6.04
CA LYS A 218 6.33 -16.68 7.46
C LYS A 218 7.52 -17.17 8.28
N LEU A 219 7.67 -16.67 9.50
CA LEU A 219 8.68 -17.18 10.43
C LEU A 219 8.26 -18.57 10.96
N LEU A 220 9.21 -19.44 11.30
CA LEU A 220 8.90 -20.76 11.87
C LEU A 220 7.97 -20.68 13.08
N GLU A 221 8.11 -19.66 13.94
CA GLU A 221 7.25 -19.44 15.11
C GLU A 221 5.81 -18.97 14.77
N GLU A 222 5.61 -18.39 13.59
CA GLU A 222 4.30 -17.92 13.11
C GLU A 222 3.52 -19.03 12.41
N ILE A 223 4.20 -20.08 11.97
CA ILE A 223 3.59 -21.18 11.21
C ILE A 223 2.73 -22.04 12.15
N GLN A 224 1.51 -22.33 11.70
CA GLN A 224 0.55 -23.12 12.45
C GLN A 224 0.15 -24.39 11.67
N PRO A 225 -0.32 -25.45 12.36
CA PRO A 225 -0.96 -26.59 11.70
C PRO A 225 -2.04 -26.15 10.70
N GLY A 226 -2.00 -26.70 9.48
CA GLY A 226 -2.90 -26.35 8.37
C GLY A 226 -2.36 -25.29 7.40
N ASP A 227 -1.29 -24.56 7.76
CA ASP A 227 -0.59 -23.68 6.81
C ASP A 227 -0.01 -24.48 5.63
N ARG A 228 0.22 -23.79 4.49
CA ARG A 228 0.74 -24.40 3.27
C ARG A 228 2.18 -23.95 3.02
N VAL A 229 3.14 -24.79 3.37
CA VAL A 229 4.57 -24.52 3.11
C VAL A 229 4.97 -24.98 1.71
N VAL A 230 5.93 -24.26 1.13
CA VAL A 230 6.38 -24.47 -0.24
C VAL A 230 7.66 -25.31 -0.25
N LEU A 231 7.60 -26.45 -0.92
CA LEU A 231 8.76 -27.29 -1.20
C LEU A 231 9.11 -27.21 -2.68
N GLN A 232 10.36 -26.91 -3.00
CA GLN A 232 10.90 -26.99 -4.36
C GLN A 232 11.14 -28.45 -4.74
N ARG A 233 10.69 -28.81 -5.94
CA ARG A 233 10.75 -30.18 -6.46
C ARG A 233 11.20 -30.24 -7.93
N THR A 234 11.83 -29.17 -8.41
CA THR A 234 12.45 -29.16 -9.73
C THR A 234 13.68 -30.06 -9.72
N GLU A 235 13.86 -30.80 -10.80
CA GLU A 235 15.11 -31.53 -11.03
C GLU A 235 16.27 -30.52 -11.16
N ALA A 236 17.48 -30.94 -10.83
CA ALA A 236 18.65 -30.13 -11.15
C ALA A 236 18.75 -29.95 -12.68
N PRO A 237 19.24 -28.79 -13.17
CA PRO A 237 19.44 -28.57 -14.60
C PRO A 237 20.27 -29.69 -15.24
N GLU A 238 19.85 -30.17 -16.41
CA GLU A 238 20.62 -31.18 -17.16
C GLU A 238 21.89 -30.53 -17.75
N ASP A 239 23.00 -30.62 -17.03
CA ASP A 239 24.28 -30.76 -17.72
C ASP A 239 24.35 -32.19 -18.22
N VAL A 240 24.55 -32.39 -19.53
CA VAL A 240 24.69 -33.71 -20.16
C VAL A 240 26.01 -34.33 -19.70
N ALA A 241 26.09 -34.74 -18.44
CA ALA A 241 27.16 -35.55 -17.92
C ALA A 241 26.98 -36.97 -18.48
N LEU A 242 28.03 -37.51 -19.09
CA LEU A 242 28.09 -38.93 -19.43
C LEU A 242 27.91 -39.72 -18.13
N ILE A 243 27.00 -40.71 -18.14
CA ILE A 243 26.84 -41.64 -17.01
C ILE A 243 28.20 -42.25 -16.72
N ASP A 244 28.75 -42.01 -15.52
CA ASP A 244 29.91 -42.76 -15.06
C ASP A 244 29.42 -44.14 -14.64
N GLU A 245 29.60 -45.13 -15.52
CA GLU A 245 29.21 -46.53 -15.29
C GLU A 245 29.72 -47.06 -13.94
N ARG A 246 30.88 -46.57 -13.47
CA ARG A 246 31.45 -47.02 -12.20
C ARG A 246 30.72 -46.45 -10.99
N ASP A 247 30.26 -45.20 -11.05
CA ASP A 247 29.50 -44.59 -9.96
C ASP A 247 28.05 -45.08 -9.93
N TRP A 248 27.48 -45.35 -11.11
CA TRP A 248 26.22 -46.08 -11.23
C TRP A 248 26.30 -47.46 -10.55
N ASP A 249 27.33 -48.25 -10.87
CA ASP A 249 27.51 -49.60 -10.31
C ASP A 249 27.67 -49.57 -8.77
N LYS A 250 28.46 -48.61 -8.25
CA LYS A 250 28.61 -48.41 -6.79
C LYS A 250 27.29 -48.09 -6.12
N ALA A 251 26.52 -47.15 -6.67
CA ALA A 251 25.27 -46.71 -6.10
C ALA A 251 24.19 -47.79 -6.18
N MET A 252 24.09 -48.49 -7.32
CA MET A 252 23.19 -49.63 -7.51
C MET A 252 23.49 -50.75 -6.51
N LEU A 253 24.77 -51.08 -6.31
CA LEU A 253 25.20 -52.06 -5.31
C LEU A 253 24.85 -51.62 -3.88
N ALA A 254 25.11 -50.35 -3.55
CA ALA A 254 24.77 -49.79 -2.25
C ALA A 254 23.25 -49.83 -2.00
N GLY A 255 22.42 -49.48 -2.99
CA GLY A 255 20.97 -49.57 -2.90
C GLY A 255 20.49 -50.99 -2.59
N ALA A 256 21.04 -51.98 -3.30
CA ALA A 256 20.72 -53.39 -3.08
C ALA A 256 21.16 -53.90 -1.68
N PHE A 257 22.32 -53.47 -1.18
CA PHE A 257 22.77 -53.84 0.16
C PHE A 257 21.98 -53.13 1.27
N VAL A 258 21.54 -51.88 1.05
CA VAL A 258 20.69 -51.16 1.99
C VAL A 258 19.29 -51.78 2.06
N SER A 259 18.75 -52.34 0.98
CA SER A 259 17.49 -53.08 1.03
C SER A 259 17.68 -54.44 1.74
N GLU A 260 18.11 -55.46 1.01
CA GLU A 260 18.09 -56.86 1.45
C GLU A 260 19.46 -57.39 1.90
N GLY A 261 20.49 -56.55 1.80
CA GLY A 261 21.82 -56.87 2.30
C GLY A 261 21.96 -56.70 3.81
N PHE A 262 23.00 -57.34 4.33
CA PHE A 262 23.51 -57.11 5.68
C PHE A 262 25.05 -57.06 5.65
N VAL A 263 25.62 -56.21 6.50
CA VAL A 263 27.07 -56.10 6.68
C VAL A 263 27.36 -56.07 8.17
N SER A 264 27.66 -57.22 8.76
CA SER A 264 28.09 -57.33 10.16
C SER A 264 29.61 -57.11 10.28
N GLU A 265 30.13 -57.08 11.51
CA GLU A 265 31.57 -56.94 11.75
C GLU A 265 32.44 -58.05 11.13
N GLY A 266 31.90 -59.26 10.96
CA GLY A 266 32.66 -60.42 10.47
C GLY A 266 32.12 -61.09 9.21
N ARG A 267 30.94 -60.68 8.73
CA ARG A 267 30.26 -61.32 7.60
C ARG A 267 29.33 -60.34 6.90
N ALA A 268 29.22 -60.44 5.59
CA ALA A 268 28.24 -59.70 4.81
C ALA A 268 27.52 -60.65 3.86
N GLY A 269 26.34 -60.26 3.43
CA GLY A 269 25.59 -61.03 2.46
C GLY A 269 24.43 -60.27 1.87
N PHE A 270 23.90 -60.83 0.79
CA PHE A 270 22.74 -60.32 0.08
C PHE A 270 21.92 -61.52 -0.38
N ASN A 271 20.62 -61.52 -0.10
CA ASN A 271 19.75 -62.64 -0.41
C ASN A 271 18.51 -62.14 -1.14
N ASN A 272 18.16 -62.76 -2.26
CA ASN A 272 16.99 -62.35 -3.05
C ASN A 272 16.37 -63.56 -3.78
N THR A 273 15.06 -63.53 -4.02
CA THR A 273 14.31 -64.61 -4.69
C THR A 273 14.23 -64.45 -6.22
N ASP A 274 14.48 -63.26 -6.75
CA ASP A 274 14.67 -62.96 -8.17
C ASP A 274 16.11 -63.31 -8.59
N ALA A 275 16.24 -64.37 -9.38
CA ALA A 275 17.52 -64.86 -9.87
C ALA A 275 18.26 -63.87 -10.80
N GLU A 276 17.52 -63.04 -11.56
CA GLU A 276 18.14 -62.07 -12.47
C GLU A 276 18.74 -60.91 -11.70
N PHE A 277 17.96 -60.31 -10.79
CA PHE A 277 18.45 -59.24 -9.92
C PHE A 277 19.59 -59.71 -9.01
N PHE A 278 19.46 -60.89 -8.41
CA PHE A 278 20.54 -61.48 -7.60
C PHE A 278 21.85 -61.61 -8.38
N ARG A 279 21.79 -62.14 -9.61
CA ARG A 279 22.98 -62.27 -10.47
C ARG A 279 23.55 -60.91 -10.85
N TYR A 280 22.71 -59.92 -11.08
CA TYR A 280 23.16 -58.55 -11.35
C TYR A 280 23.91 -57.97 -10.15
N VAL A 281 23.36 -58.07 -8.93
CA VAL A 281 24.02 -57.62 -7.70
C VAL A 281 25.33 -58.36 -7.44
N VAL A 282 25.42 -59.66 -7.72
CA VAL A 282 26.67 -60.42 -7.63
C VAL A 282 27.73 -59.90 -8.61
N ASN A 283 27.34 -59.59 -9.86
CA ASN A 283 28.26 -59.01 -10.84
C ASN A 283 28.74 -57.60 -10.41
N LEU A 284 27.83 -56.78 -9.86
CA LEU A 284 28.17 -55.48 -9.30
C LEU A 284 29.13 -55.62 -8.10
N TYR A 285 28.89 -56.60 -7.22
CA TYR A 285 29.80 -56.89 -6.11
C TYR A 285 31.20 -57.25 -6.61
N ASP A 286 31.31 -58.11 -7.63
CA ASP A 286 32.59 -58.48 -8.23
C ASP A 286 33.31 -57.29 -8.87
N ALA A 287 32.57 -56.37 -9.48
CA ALA A 287 33.11 -55.19 -10.15
C ALA A 287 33.53 -54.08 -9.16
N VAL A 288 32.74 -53.83 -8.11
CA VAL A 288 32.91 -52.69 -7.19
C VAL A 288 33.75 -53.07 -5.98
N VAL A 289 33.55 -54.26 -5.42
CA VAL A 289 34.19 -54.73 -4.17
C VAL A 289 35.28 -55.76 -4.49
N GLY A 290 34.94 -56.77 -5.27
CA GLY A 290 35.78 -57.94 -5.51
C GLY A 290 35.98 -58.79 -4.26
N GLY A 291 37.08 -59.56 -4.23
CA GLY A 291 37.41 -60.44 -3.10
C GLY A 291 36.69 -61.80 -3.12
N SER A 292 36.92 -62.60 -2.07
CA SER A 292 36.36 -63.96 -1.97
C SER A 292 34.90 -63.92 -1.54
N ARG A 293 34.02 -64.53 -2.34
CA ARG A 293 32.59 -64.69 -2.04
C ARG A 293 32.08 -66.09 -2.34
N TYR A 294 31.01 -66.48 -1.67
CA TYR A 294 30.27 -67.72 -1.90
C TYR A 294 28.87 -67.40 -2.39
N VAL A 295 28.39 -68.15 -3.39
CA VAL A 295 27.03 -68.05 -3.89
C VAL A 295 26.40 -69.43 -3.85
N HIS A 296 25.20 -69.51 -3.28
CA HIS A 296 24.43 -70.75 -3.26
C HIS A 296 22.93 -70.45 -3.32
N SER A 297 22.12 -71.50 -3.44
CA SER A 297 20.66 -71.36 -3.53
C SER A 297 19.99 -72.50 -2.79
N ARG A 298 18.86 -72.21 -2.15
CA ARG A 298 18.06 -73.20 -1.41
C ARG A 298 16.58 -72.92 -1.57
N GLN A 299 15.74 -73.93 -1.41
CA GLN A 299 14.30 -73.71 -1.28
C GLN A 299 13.97 -73.29 0.15
N ILE A 300 13.15 -72.25 0.27
CA ILE A 300 12.57 -71.79 1.54
C ILE A 300 11.18 -72.40 1.75
N GLU A 301 10.67 -72.31 2.97
CA GLU A 301 9.37 -72.90 3.37
C GLU A 301 8.19 -72.40 2.53
N SER A 302 8.29 -71.20 1.94
CA SER A 302 7.29 -70.65 1.02
C SER A 302 7.26 -71.33 -0.37
N GLY A 303 8.16 -72.29 -0.63
CA GLY A 303 8.32 -72.95 -1.93
C GLY A 303 9.13 -72.14 -2.96
N SER A 304 9.52 -70.92 -2.62
CA SER A 304 10.41 -70.09 -3.45
C SER A 304 11.86 -70.54 -3.33
N THR A 305 12.65 -70.34 -4.38
CA THR A 305 14.11 -70.50 -4.31
C THR A 305 14.71 -69.17 -3.86
N ILE A 306 15.49 -69.18 -2.78
CA ILE A 306 16.29 -68.02 -2.37
C ILE A 306 17.73 -68.20 -2.86
N HIS A 307 18.29 -67.15 -3.45
CA HIS A 307 19.68 -67.07 -3.87
C HIS A 307 20.44 -66.23 -2.84
N GLU A 308 21.59 -66.73 -2.39
CA GLU A 308 22.31 -66.16 -1.25
C GLU A 308 23.78 -65.90 -1.62
N LEU A 309 24.19 -64.65 -1.46
CA LEU A 309 25.58 -64.18 -1.52
C LEU A 309 26.11 -64.14 -0.08
N ASP A 310 27.23 -64.81 0.15
CA ASP A 310 27.89 -64.86 1.46
C ASP A 310 29.36 -64.44 1.34
N VAL A 311 29.74 -63.41 2.09
CA VAL A 311 31.09 -62.84 2.14
C VAL A 311 31.63 -63.01 3.55
N GLN A 312 32.65 -63.86 3.68
CA GLN A 312 33.26 -64.22 4.97
C GLN A 312 34.58 -63.47 5.24
N ASP A 313 35.20 -62.90 4.20
CA ASP A 313 36.37 -62.01 4.33
C ASP A 313 35.98 -60.59 3.90
N LEU A 314 35.85 -59.70 4.88
CA LEU A 314 35.41 -58.32 4.66
C LEU A 314 36.56 -57.36 4.30
N SER A 315 37.79 -57.84 4.11
CA SER A 315 38.94 -56.98 3.85
C SER A 315 38.75 -56.09 2.61
N ALA A 316 38.19 -56.64 1.53
CA ALA A 316 37.86 -55.89 0.32
C ALA A 316 36.63 -54.97 0.56
N LEU A 317 35.59 -55.49 1.21
CA LEU A 317 34.34 -54.76 1.49
C LEU A 317 34.58 -53.51 2.35
N ARG A 318 35.39 -53.61 3.40
CA ARG A 318 35.72 -52.48 4.29
C ARG A 318 36.41 -51.33 3.58
N ASN A 319 37.07 -51.59 2.44
CA ASN A 319 37.73 -50.58 1.61
C ASN A 319 36.86 -50.13 0.42
N SER A 320 35.60 -50.57 0.34
CA SER A 320 34.65 -50.24 -0.72
C SER A 320 33.58 -49.25 -0.24
N VAL A 321 32.65 -48.87 -1.13
CA VAL A 321 31.48 -48.03 -0.80
C VAL A 321 30.53 -48.68 0.22
N LEU A 322 30.59 -49.99 0.42
CA LEU A 322 29.82 -50.71 1.44
C LEU A 322 30.50 -50.68 2.82
N GLY A 323 31.72 -50.18 2.93
CA GLY A 323 32.48 -50.15 4.17
C GLY A 323 31.82 -49.32 5.27
N SER A 324 31.08 -48.26 4.91
CA SER A 324 30.32 -47.45 5.86
C SER A 324 29.17 -48.20 6.52
N MET A 325 28.67 -49.28 5.89
CA MET A 325 27.53 -50.07 6.39
C MET A 325 27.92 -51.13 7.41
N VAL A 326 29.22 -51.32 7.67
CA VAL A 326 29.70 -52.38 8.55
C VAL A 326 29.21 -52.14 9.99
N GLY A 327 28.45 -53.10 10.51
CA GLY A 327 27.89 -53.04 11.86
C GLY A 327 26.51 -52.39 11.95
N GLU A 328 25.98 -51.85 10.85
CA GLU A 328 24.64 -51.26 10.83
C GLU A 328 23.55 -52.33 11.00
N ARG A 329 22.59 -52.06 11.89
CA ARG A 329 21.36 -52.87 12.01
C ARG A 329 20.25 -52.24 11.18
N SER A 330 19.16 -52.96 10.95
CA SER A 330 18.01 -52.47 10.17
C SER A 330 17.43 -51.13 10.66
N LEU A 331 17.53 -50.83 11.96
CA LEU A 331 17.09 -49.56 12.56
C LEU A 331 18.07 -48.40 12.31
N ASP A 332 19.33 -48.72 12.03
CA ASP A 332 20.45 -47.77 11.94
C ASP A 332 20.82 -47.47 10.45
N LYS A 333 20.22 -48.20 9.49
CA LYS A 333 20.44 -48.00 8.06
C LYS A 333 20.11 -46.57 7.63
N HIS A 334 20.86 -46.03 6.69
CA HIS A 334 20.66 -44.70 6.12
C HIS A 334 21.13 -44.67 4.65
N VAL A 335 20.85 -43.58 3.93
CA VAL A 335 21.37 -43.36 2.58
C VAL A 335 22.85 -42.98 2.71
N PRO A 336 23.79 -43.75 2.11
CA PRO A 336 25.21 -43.45 2.23
C PRO A 336 25.58 -42.05 1.74
N GLU A 337 26.49 -41.37 2.41
CA GLU A 337 26.81 -39.95 2.11
C GLU A 337 27.33 -39.75 0.67
N PHE A 338 28.04 -40.73 0.10
CA PHE A 338 28.50 -40.64 -1.29
C PHE A 338 27.35 -40.55 -2.31
N VAL A 339 26.15 -41.06 -1.98
CA VAL A 339 24.96 -40.93 -2.82
C VAL A 339 24.44 -39.50 -2.81
N TRP A 340 24.48 -38.83 -1.64
CA TRP A 340 24.10 -37.43 -1.52
C TRP A 340 25.05 -36.48 -2.22
N LEU A 341 26.35 -36.76 -2.16
CA LEU A 341 27.40 -36.02 -2.86
C LEU A 341 27.47 -36.35 -4.36
N GLY A 342 26.85 -37.45 -4.77
CA GLY A 342 26.74 -37.86 -6.15
C GLY A 342 25.78 -36.98 -6.96
N ASP A 343 25.94 -37.07 -8.27
CA ASP A 343 25.06 -36.45 -9.25
C ASP A 343 23.68 -37.13 -9.29
N LYS A 344 22.83 -36.65 -10.20
CA LYS A 344 21.51 -37.21 -10.45
C LYS A 344 21.56 -38.71 -10.78
N SER A 345 22.54 -39.16 -11.56
CA SER A 345 22.65 -40.57 -11.98
C SER A 345 22.99 -41.50 -10.81
N THR A 346 23.89 -41.08 -9.93
CA THR A 346 24.25 -41.80 -8.71
C THR A 346 23.03 -41.97 -7.78
N LYS A 347 22.30 -40.88 -7.54
CA LYS A 347 21.07 -40.90 -6.73
C LYS A 347 19.99 -41.81 -7.33
N GLN A 348 19.85 -41.77 -8.65
CA GLN A 348 18.92 -42.63 -9.38
C GLN A 348 19.28 -44.12 -9.20
N ALA A 349 20.53 -44.49 -9.48
CA ALA A 349 21.01 -45.87 -9.35
C ALA A 349 20.80 -46.44 -7.96
N PHE A 350 21.08 -45.64 -6.92
CA PHE A 350 20.82 -46.03 -5.53
C PHE A 350 19.33 -46.31 -5.29
N LEU A 351 18.44 -45.40 -5.72
CA LEU A 351 17.00 -45.60 -5.56
C LEU A 351 16.50 -46.82 -6.35
N VAL A 352 17.00 -47.07 -7.56
CA VAL A 352 16.66 -48.26 -8.36
C VAL A 352 17.04 -49.53 -7.61
N GLY A 353 18.27 -49.62 -7.10
CA GLY A 353 18.73 -50.78 -6.33
C GLY A 353 17.89 -51.01 -5.08
N LEU A 354 17.61 -49.93 -4.35
CA LEU A 354 16.84 -49.93 -3.11
C LEU A 354 15.38 -50.40 -3.33
N PHE A 355 14.69 -49.81 -4.30
CA PHE A 355 13.31 -50.15 -4.61
C PHE A 355 13.20 -51.52 -5.31
N THR A 356 14.21 -51.95 -6.05
CA THR A 356 14.19 -53.29 -6.66
C THR A 356 14.29 -54.38 -5.60
N GLY A 357 15.06 -54.18 -4.52
CA GLY A 357 15.05 -55.09 -3.38
C GLY A 357 13.73 -55.05 -2.61
N ASP A 358 13.57 -54.05 -1.74
CA ASP A 358 12.47 -53.97 -0.77
C ASP A 358 11.26 -53.14 -1.23
N GLY A 359 11.34 -52.54 -2.40
CA GLY A 359 10.22 -51.82 -2.99
C GLY A 359 9.18 -52.76 -3.60
N SER A 360 7.94 -52.30 -3.64
CA SER A 360 6.82 -52.98 -4.27
C SER A 360 6.00 -51.98 -5.09
N CYS A 361 5.37 -52.47 -6.16
CA CYS A 361 4.33 -51.74 -6.87
C CYS A 361 3.07 -52.60 -6.95
N SER A 362 1.90 -51.97 -6.88
CA SER A 362 0.63 -52.67 -6.98
C SER A 362 -0.45 -51.79 -7.60
N GLY A 363 -1.32 -52.42 -8.39
CA GLY A 363 -2.57 -51.84 -8.84
C GLY A 363 -3.62 -51.94 -7.73
N LEU A 364 -4.21 -50.81 -7.37
CA LEU A 364 -5.26 -50.69 -6.38
C LEU A 364 -6.64 -50.47 -7.05
N PRO A 365 -7.76 -50.73 -6.34
CA PRO A 365 -9.11 -50.54 -6.89
C PRO A 365 -9.32 -49.13 -7.47
N ARG A 366 -10.11 -49.02 -8.56
CA ARG A 366 -10.35 -47.76 -9.30
C ARG A 366 -9.13 -47.22 -10.08
N ASN A 367 -8.28 -48.13 -10.57
CA ASN A 367 -7.09 -47.81 -11.38
C ASN A 367 -6.13 -46.85 -10.65
N THR A 368 -5.96 -47.05 -9.35
CA THR A 368 -4.93 -46.35 -8.57
C THR A 368 -3.67 -47.20 -8.53
N VAL A 369 -2.52 -46.56 -8.34
CA VAL A 369 -1.22 -47.22 -8.24
C VAL A 369 -0.64 -46.88 -6.89
N GLN A 370 -0.01 -47.87 -6.26
CA GLN A 370 0.81 -47.64 -5.07
C GLN A 370 2.18 -48.23 -5.33
N ILE A 371 3.19 -47.38 -5.27
CA ILE A 371 4.59 -47.78 -5.13
C ILE A 371 4.95 -47.56 -3.67
N SER A 372 5.65 -48.50 -3.07
CA SER A 372 6.05 -48.36 -1.68
C SER A 372 7.37 -49.02 -1.37
N TYR A 373 8.12 -48.39 -0.46
CA TYR A 373 9.34 -48.91 0.14
C TYR A 373 9.15 -49.00 1.65
N SER A 374 9.55 -50.13 2.22
CA SER A 374 9.39 -50.44 3.64
C SER A 374 10.75 -50.49 4.33
N THR A 375 10.86 -49.93 5.53
CA THR A 375 12.08 -49.97 6.34
C THR A 375 11.76 -49.83 7.83
N HIS A 376 12.61 -50.39 8.69
CA HIS A 376 12.55 -50.13 10.13
C HIS A 376 13.34 -48.88 10.54
N SER A 377 14.18 -48.32 9.65
CA SER A 377 14.94 -47.11 9.95
C SER A 377 14.11 -45.85 9.67
N PRO A 378 13.78 -45.04 10.70
CA PRO A 378 13.10 -43.76 10.49
C PRO A 378 13.98 -42.76 9.73
N GLN A 379 15.31 -42.84 9.87
CA GLN A 379 16.24 -41.98 9.14
C GLN A 379 16.21 -42.32 7.65
N LEU A 380 16.31 -43.59 7.29
CA LEU A 380 16.28 -44.03 5.90
C LEU A 380 14.96 -43.68 5.22
N ALA A 381 13.83 -43.84 5.92
CA ALA A 381 12.53 -43.45 5.38
C ALA A 381 12.47 -41.96 5.00
N LYS A 382 12.98 -41.07 5.86
CA LYS A 382 13.05 -39.62 5.60
C LYS A 382 14.01 -39.27 4.47
N GLU A 383 15.20 -39.87 4.48
CA GLU A 383 16.22 -39.62 3.46
C GLU A 383 15.77 -40.12 2.07
N VAL A 384 15.08 -41.27 1.99
CA VAL A 384 14.48 -41.76 0.75
C VAL A 384 13.36 -40.83 0.27
N GLN A 385 12.49 -40.34 1.17
CA GLN A 385 11.47 -39.34 0.82
C GLN A 385 12.10 -38.05 0.27
N GLN A 386 13.20 -37.58 0.87
CA GLN A 386 13.92 -36.40 0.40
C GLN A 386 14.57 -36.62 -0.97
N LEU A 387 15.23 -37.77 -1.19
CA LEU A 387 15.80 -38.12 -2.51
C LEU A 387 14.72 -38.14 -3.59
N LEU A 388 13.56 -38.77 -3.32
CA LEU A 388 12.44 -38.79 -4.27
C LEU A 388 11.99 -37.37 -4.65
N LEU A 389 11.95 -36.44 -3.69
CA LEU A 389 11.59 -35.04 -3.95
C LEU A 389 12.56 -34.36 -4.92
N GLU A 390 13.85 -34.70 -4.90
CA GLU A 390 14.85 -34.16 -5.85
C GLU A 390 14.61 -34.59 -7.30
N PHE A 391 13.94 -35.74 -7.50
CA PHE A 391 13.43 -36.21 -8.79
C PHE A 391 12.02 -35.69 -9.10
N GLY A 392 11.50 -34.75 -8.30
CA GLY A 392 10.16 -34.20 -8.42
C GLY A 392 9.03 -35.14 -8.00
N ILE A 393 9.36 -36.24 -7.32
CA ILE A 393 8.42 -37.29 -6.90
C ILE A 393 7.99 -37.01 -5.46
N VAL A 394 6.73 -36.65 -5.28
CA VAL A 394 6.16 -36.46 -3.94
C VAL A 394 5.74 -37.81 -3.35
N SER A 395 6.17 -38.08 -2.13
CA SER A 395 5.84 -39.29 -1.38
C SER A 395 5.38 -38.95 0.05
N ALA A 396 4.74 -39.90 0.72
CA ALA A 396 4.34 -39.77 2.12
C ALA A 396 4.96 -40.87 2.97
N ILE A 397 5.23 -40.60 4.24
CA ILE A 397 5.68 -41.61 5.21
C ILE A 397 4.49 -42.03 6.08
N SER A 398 4.25 -43.34 6.17
CA SER A 398 3.28 -43.95 7.09
C SER A 398 4.01 -44.83 8.11
N GLU A 399 3.70 -44.68 9.39
CA GLU A 399 4.18 -45.55 10.47
C GLU A 399 3.15 -46.65 10.75
N TYR A 400 3.61 -47.90 10.87
CA TYR A 400 2.79 -49.07 11.18
C TYR A 400 3.04 -49.56 12.62
N ALA A 401 2.05 -50.27 13.19
CA ALA A 401 2.00 -50.64 14.61
C ALA A 401 3.20 -51.46 15.13
N GLU A 402 3.95 -52.12 14.24
CA GLU A 402 5.13 -52.92 14.58
C GLU A 402 6.46 -52.14 14.48
N GLY A 403 6.40 -50.80 14.30
CA GLY A 403 7.58 -49.95 14.17
C GLY A 403 8.22 -49.96 12.77
N GLU A 404 7.46 -50.35 11.75
CA GLU A 404 7.85 -50.29 10.34
C GLU A 404 7.39 -48.94 9.74
N TYR A 405 8.28 -48.31 8.98
CA TYR A 405 8.02 -47.09 8.21
C TYR A 405 7.86 -47.43 6.74
N LYS A 406 6.83 -46.87 6.11
CA LYS A 406 6.55 -47.07 4.70
C LYS A 406 6.55 -45.75 3.95
N VAL A 407 7.47 -45.60 2.99
CA VAL A 407 7.48 -44.49 2.04
C VAL A 407 6.57 -44.87 0.89
N VAL A 408 5.47 -44.13 0.69
CA VAL A 408 4.43 -44.45 -0.28
C VAL A 408 4.28 -43.36 -1.35
N ILE A 409 4.23 -43.79 -2.60
CA ILE A 409 3.88 -42.97 -3.76
C ILE A 409 2.52 -43.49 -4.25
N THR A 410 1.47 -42.70 -4.03
CA THR A 410 0.09 -43.08 -4.36
C THR A 410 -0.54 -42.18 -5.42
N ASN A 411 0.09 -41.05 -5.72
CA ASN A 411 -0.37 -40.13 -6.74
C ASN A 411 0.07 -40.63 -8.12
N ARG A 412 -0.82 -40.62 -9.10
CA ARG A 412 -0.55 -41.15 -10.44
C ARG A 412 0.54 -40.37 -11.18
N ARG A 413 0.54 -39.05 -11.05
CA ARG A 413 1.59 -38.18 -11.59
C ARG A 413 2.95 -38.60 -11.04
N ASP A 414 3.09 -38.65 -9.72
CA ASP A 414 4.33 -39.05 -9.05
C ASP A 414 4.74 -40.50 -9.37
N ALA A 415 3.80 -41.43 -9.54
CA ALA A 415 4.09 -42.79 -9.95
C ALA A 415 4.64 -42.89 -11.39
N ARG A 416 4.15 -42.05 -12.32
CA ARG A 416 4.73 -41.92 -13.67
C ARG A 416 6.10 -41.26 -13.62
N LEU A 417 6.27 -40.23 -12.78
CA LEU A 417 7.58 -39.61 -12.56
C LEU A 417 8.56 -40.64 -11.99
N PHE A 418 8.15 -41.47 -11.03
CA PHE A 418 8.95 -42.57 -10.52
C PHE A 418 9.32 -43.55 -11.63
N ALA A 419 8.35 -44.05 -12.40
CA ALA A 419 8.61 -45.00 -13.48
C ALA A 419 9.62 -44.48 -14.53
N ASN A 420 9.58 -43.17 -14.82
CA ASN A 420 10.41 -42.54 -15.85
C ASN A 420 11.76 -42.04 -15.34
N ARG A 421 11.82 -41.52 -14.11
CA ARG A 421 13.01 -40.84 -13.54
C ARG A 421 13.81 -41.70 -12.57
N VAL A 422 13.18 -42.72 -11.98
CA VAL A 422 13.81 -43.66 -11.04
C VAL A 422 13.65 -45.08 -11.58
N GLY A 423 12.47 -45.67 -11.42
CA GLY A 423 12.11 -47.00 -11.91
C GLY A 423 12.56 -48.14 -10.99
N PHE A 424 12.31 -49.36 -11.46
CA PHE A 424 12.89 -50.59 -10.93
C PHE A 424 13.83 -51.21 -11.95
N ASP A 425 14.58 -52.23 -11.54
CA ASP A 425 15.28 -53.11 -12.47
C ASP A 425 14.34 -54.20 -13.02
N ASN A 426 14.52 -54.53 -14.31
CA ASN A 426 13.91 -55.67 -15.00
C ASN A 426 12.41 -55.94 -14.72
N VAL A 427 12.09 -56.99 -13.96
CA VAL A 427 10.74 -57.57 -13.84
C VAL A 427 9.77 -56.59 -13.19
N LYS A 428 10.14 -56.00 -12.04
CA LYS A 428 9.29 -55.05 -11.31
C LYS A 428 8.99 -53.79 -12.13
N GLN A 429 9.89 -53.38 -13.02
CA GLN A 429 9.64 -52.24 -13.92
C GLN A 429 8.60 -52.58 -14.98
N ARG A 430 8.62 -53.81 -15.51
CA ARG A 430 7.57 -54.28 -16.44
C ARG A 430 6.22 -54.33 -15.74
N GLU A 431 6.17 -54.85 -14.51
CA GLU A 431 4.95 -54.85 -13.69
C GLU A 431 4.42 -53.43 -13.44
N LEU A 432 5.30 -52.49 -13.06
CA LEU A 432 4.91 -51.09 -12.89
C LEU A 432 4.39 -50.49 -14.19
N THR A 433 5.05 -50.78 -15.31
CA THR A 433 4.63 -50.30 -16.64
C THR A 433 3.26 -50.85 -17.01
N GLU A 434 3.01 -52.15 -16.81
CA GLU A 434 1.71 -52.77 -17.04
C GLU A 434 0.60 -52.17 -16.16
N ILE A 435 0.90 -51.90 -14.88
CA ILE A 435 -0.01 -51.23 -13.95
C ILE A 435 -0.34 -49.82 -14.45
N LEU A 436 0.66 -49.06 -14.90
CA LEU A 436 0.48 -47.69 -15.37
C LEU A 436 -0.23 -47.62 -16.73
N ASP A 437 0.04 -48.56 -17.64
CA ASP A 437 -0.63 -48.68 -18.94
C ASP A 437 -2.11 -49.07 -18.81
N ALA A 438 -2.46 -49.80 -17.74
CA ALA A 438 -3.85 -50.08 -17.38
C ALA A 438 -4.61 -48.84 -16.85
N VAL A 439 -3.90 -47.76 -16.48
CA VAL A 439 -4.53 -46.50 -16.04
C VAL A 439 -4.94 -45.67 -17.26
N PRO A 440 -6.23 -45.30 -17.40
CA PRO A 440 -6.68 -44.48 -18.52
C PRO A 440 -5.90 -43.16 -18.64
N THR A 441 -5.45 -42.84 -19.85
CA THR A 441 -4.77 -41.56 -20.18
C THR A 441 -5.66 -40.34 -19.92
N LYS A 442 -6.98 -40.48 -20.02
CA LYS A 442 -8.00 -39.47 -19.65
C LYS A 442 -8.87 -39.99 -18.51
N SER A 443 -8.32 -40.07 -17.31
CA SER A 443 -9.07 -40.51 -16.13
C SER A 443 -9.89 -39.37 -15.52
N ARG A 444 -11.11 -39.68 -15.05
CA ARG A 444 -11.92 -38.75 -14.23
C ARG A 444 -11.43 -38.63 -12.79
N SER A 445 -10.69 -39.62 -12.30
CA SER A 445 -10.07 -39.59 -10.98
C SER A 445 -8.71 -38.91 -11.13
N MET A 446 -8.52 -37.75 -10.53
CA MET A 446 -7.34 -36.93 -10.77
C MET A 446 -6.32 -37.01 -9.64
N SER A 447 -5.13 -36.47 -9.91
CA SER A 447 -4.08 -36.27 -8.93
C SER A 447 -4.56 -35.55 -7.65
N LYS A 448 -3.97 -35.91 -6.52
CA LYS A 448 -4.12 -35.20 -5.23
C LYS A 448 -3.21 -33.97 -5.13
N ASP A 449 -2.22 -33.88 -6.01
CA ASP A 449 -1.28 -32.76 -6.08
C ASP A 449 -1.95 -31.55 -6.73
N HIS A 450 -2.30 -30.59 -5.89
CA HIS A 450 -3.06 -29.42 -6.27
C HIS A 450 -2.51 -28.20 -5.56
N VAL A 451 -2.71 -27.05 -6.18
CA VAL A 451 -2.33 -25.76 -5.64
C VAL A 451 -3.52 -25.21 -4.85
N PRO A 452 -3.41 -25.08 -3.52
CA PRO A 452 -4.46 -24.47 -2.69
C PRO A 452 -4.86 -23.08 -3.22
N PHE A 453 -6.13 -22.71 -3.03
CA PHE A 453 -6.72 -21.41 -3.37
C PHE A 453 -6.85 -21.09 -4.87
N VAL A 454 -5.98 -21.62 -5.74
CA VAL A 454 -5.98 -21.35 -7.20
C VAL A 454 -7.31 -21.73 -7.86
N GLY A 455 -7.88 -22.89 -7.53
CA GLY A 455 -9.11 -23.36 -8.17
C GLY A 455 -10.30 -22.46 -7.89
N GLU A 456 -10.40 -21.94 -6.66
CA GLU A 456 -11.40 -20.95 -6.26
C GLU A 456 -11.18 -19.63 -6.99
N TYR A 457 -9.94 -19.12 -6.96
CA TYR A 457 -9.55 -17.86 -7.56
C TYR A 457 -9.81 -17.83 -9.08
N VAL A 458 -9.42 -18.87 -9.81
CA VAL A 458 -9.65 -18.98 -11.26
C VAL A 458 -11.14 -19.11 -11.61
N ARG A 459 -11.93 -19.84 -10.81
CA ARG A 459 -13.38 -19.96 -11.05
C ARG A 459 -14.13 -18.65 -10.82
N GLU A 460 -13.62 -17.82 -9.92
CA GLU A 460 -14.19 -16.53 -9.58
C GLU A 460 -13.79 -15.45 -10.59
N HIS A 461 -12.50 -15.37 -10.96
CA HIS A 461 -11.91 -14.25 -11.72
C HIS A 461 -11.41 -14.62 -13.13
N GLY A 462 -11.21 -15.90 -13.44
CA GLY A 462 -10.47 -16.34 -14.62
C GLY A 462 -11.18 -16.16 -15.97
N ALA A 463 -12.52 -16.06 -15.98
CA ALA A 463 -13.27 -15.85 -17.22
C ALA A 463 -14.52 -14.97 -17.08
N ASN A 464 -14.76 -14.15 -18.10
CA ASN A 464 -15.90 -13.23 -18.15
C ASN A 464 -17.11 -13.82 -18.89
N ARG A 465 -16.88 -14.71 -19.86
CA ARG A 465 -17.92 -15.31 -20.71
C ARG A 465 -18.49 -16.56 -20.06
N GLY A 466 -19.80 -16.78 -20.19
CA GLY A 466 -20.50 -17.88 -19.54
C GLY A 466 -20.02 -19.27 -19.95
N THR A 467 -19.60 -19.43 -21.21
CA THR A 467 -19.06 -20.68 -21.77
C THR A 467 -17.76 -21.11 -21.11
N GLU A 468 -16.79 -20.19 -21.00
CA GLU A 468 -15.49 -20.41 -20.38
C GLU A 468 -15.63 -20.55 -18.86
N ARG A 469 -16.54 -19.78 -18.22
CA ARG A 469 -16.85 -19.96 -16.78
C ARG A 469 -17.45 -21.33 -16.47
N ASP A 470 -18.38 -21.80 -17.29
CA ASP A 470 -18.95 -23.13 -17.14
C ASP A 470 -17.90 -24.22 -17.38
N TRP A 471 -16.96 -23.99 -18.33
CA TRP A 471 -15.80 -24.85 -18.51
C TRP A 471 -14.92 -24.88 -17.25
N LEU A 472 -14.47 -23.72 -16.73
CA LEU A 472 -13.64 -23.60 -15.51
C LEU A 472 -14.31 -24.19 -14.25
N ARG A 473 -15.64 -24.19 -14.17
CA ARG A 473 -16.38 -24.83 -13.06
C ARG A 473 -16.42 -26.35 -13.16
N ARG A 474 -16.38 -26.89 -14.38
CA ARG A 474 -16.39 -28.34 -14.65
C ARG A 474 -14.99 -28.94 -14.69
N HIS A 475 -13.96 -28.09 -14.69
CA HIS A 475 -12.57 -28.47 -14.80
C HIS A 475 -11.83 -28.03 -13.52
N ASP A 476 -10.94 -28.89 -13.04
CA ASP A 476 -10.17 -28.67 -11.83
C ASP A 476 -8.79 -28.14 -12.23
N VAL A 477 -8.77 -26.83 -12.46
CA VAL A 477 -7.63 -26.04 -12.95
C VAL A 477 -6.59 -25.70 -11.87
N ASP A 478 -6.71 -26.33 -10.71
CA ASP A 478 -5.75 -26.24 -9.60
C ASP A 478 -4.82 -27.46 -9.53
N ARG A 479 -5.02 -28.47 -10.39
CA ARG A 479 -4.16 -29.67 -10.44
C ARG A 479 -2.99 -29.49 -11.40
N ILE A 480 -1.79 -29.77 -10.92
CA ILE A 480 -0.55 -29.69 -11.71
C ILE A 480 -0.60 -30.62 -12.94
N GLU A 481 -1.09 -31.85 -12.77
CA GLU A 481 -1.24 -32.82 -13.88
C GLU A 481 -2.05 -32.27 -15.06
N ARG A 482 -3.03 -31.38 -14.80
CA ARG A 482 -3.81 -30.73 -15.86
C ARG A 482 -3.05 -29.63 -16.56
N TRP A 483 -2.26 -28.84 -15.84
CA TRP A 483 -1.41 -27.84 -16.46
C TRP A 483 -0.36 -28.47 -17.35
N GLU A 484 0.20 -29.62 -16.98
CA GLU A 484 1.16 -30.34 -17.82
C GLU A 484 0.53 -30.91 -19.10
N THR A 485 -0.72 -31.40 -19.03
CA THR A 485 -1.37 -32.12 -20.15
C THR A 485 -2.28 -31.24 -21.02
N ASN A 486 -2.84 -30.18 -20.46
CA ASN A 486 -3.88 -29.35 -21.07
C ASN A 486 -3.58 -27.83 -20.95
N ARG A 487 -2.30 -27.43 -20.79
CA ARG A 487 -1.91 -26.02 -20.61
C ARG A 487 -2.63 -25.08 -21.58
N ASP A 488 -2.51 -25.33 -22.88
CA ASP A 488 -3.05 -24.44 -23.91
C ASP A 488 -4.57 -24.32 -23.83
N GLU A 489 -5.27 -25.40 -23.47
CA GLU A 489 -6.72 -25.39 -23.26
C GLU A 489 -7.10 -24.62 -22.00
N ILE A 490 -6.36 -24.79 -20.90
CA ILE A 490 -6.60 -24.07 -19.64
C ILE A 490 -6.35 -22.57 -19.87
N VAL A 491 -5.20 -22.20 -20.44
CA VAL A 491 -4.83 -20.82 -20.74
C VAL A 491 -5.85 -20.17 -21.68
N ALA A 492 -6.34 -20.90 -22.70
CA ALA A 492 -7.39 -20.38 -23.59
C ALA A 492 -8.72 -20.12 -22.88
N ASN A 493 -9.04 -20.87 -21.81
CA ASN A 493 -10.26 -20.69 -21.02
C ASN A 493 -10.09 -19.69 -19.87
N ILE A 494 -8.86 -19.42 -19.40
CA ILE A 494 -8.56 -18.32 -18.48
C ILE A 494 -8.36 -17.05 -19.31
N THR A 495 -9.47 -16.44 -19.71
CA THR A 495 -9.49 -15.25 -20.59
C THR A 495 -9.04 -13.94 -19.91
N ASN A 496 -8.75 -13.97 -18.61
CA ASN A 496 -8.15 -12.86 -17.86
C ASN A 496 -6.63 -13.08 -17.73
N SER A 497 -5.82 -12.22 -18.35
CA SER A 497 -4.36 -12.30 -18.31
C SER A 497 -3.80 -12.06 -16.91
N GLU A 498 -4.44 -11.20 -16.10
CA GLU A 498 -3.98 -10.91 -14.73
C GLU A 498 -4.08 -12.15 -13.82
N VAL A 499 -5.14 -12.93 -13.99
CA VAL A 499 -5.30 -14.22 -13.28
C VAL A 499 -4.23 -15.22 -13.72
N LEU A 500 -3.85 -15.21 -15.01
CA LEU A 500 -2.76 -16.05 -15.50
C LEU A 500 -1.42 -15.64 -14.89
N ASP A 501 -1.12 -14.34 -14.82
CA ASP A 501 0.14 -13.83 -14.25
C ASP A 501 0.31 -14.24 -12.78
N VAL A 502 -0.78 -14.30 -12.01
CA VAL A 502 -0.78 -14.81 -10.62
C VAL A 502 -0.66 -16.33 -10.56
N VAL A 503 -1.42 -17.04 -11.39
CA VAL A 503 -1.61 -18.50 -11.26
C VAL A 503 -0.46 -19.28 -11.88
N GLU A 504 0.05 -18.84 -13.03
CA GLU A 504 1.05 -19.57 -13.80
C GLU A 504 2.33 -19.90 -13.00
N PRO A 505 2.93 -18.96 -12.25
CA PRO A 505 4.09 -19.26 -11.41
C PRO A 505 3.81 -20.28 -10.30
N LEU A 506 2.53 -20.43 -9.90
CA LEU A 506 2.14 -21.34 -8.83
C LEU A 506 1.88 -22.77 -9.32
N VAL A 507 1.49 -22.93 -10.59
CA VAL A 507 0.98 -24.19 -11.16
C VAL A 507 1.91 -24.86 -12.18
N ASP A 508 3.08 -24.27 -12.45
CA ASP A 508 4.04 -24.82 -13.43
C ASP A 508 4.76 -26.11 -12.97
N GLY A 509 4.45 -26.58 -11.76
CA GLY A 509 4.97 -27.82 -11.21
C GLY A 509 6.28 -27.69 -10.43
N ARG A 510 6.89 -26.50 -10.36
CA ARG A 510 8.16 -26.30 -9.63
C ARG A 510 8.03 -26.52 -8.11
N TYR A 511 6.84 -26.26 -7.58
CA TYR A 511 6.54 -26.35 -6.16
C TYR A 511 5.56 -27.48 -5.83
N TYR A 512 5.73 -28.03 -4.64
CA TYR A 512 4.74 -28.81 -3.90
C TYR A 512 4.29 -28.01 -2.68
N TYR A 513 2.97 -27.90 -2.49
CA TYR A 513 2.37 -27.12 -1.41
C TYR A 513 1.92 -28.04 -0.27
N ALA A 514 2.84 -28.32 0.64
CA ALA A 514 2.61 -29.28 1.72
C ALA A 514 1.80 -28.64 2.86
N GLU A 515 0.87 -29.40 3.43
CA GLU A 515 0.18 -29.00 4.66
C GLU A 515 1.08 -29.20 5.87
N VAL A 516 1.17 -28.19 6.72
CA VAL A 516 1.86 -28.31 8.00
C VAL A 516 1.02 -29.16 8.96
N GLU A 517 1.65 -30.19 9.54
CA GLU A 517 1.06 -31.01 10.59
C GLU A 517 1.34 -30.42 11.97
N SER A 518 2.60 -30.05 12.22
CA SER A 518 3.04 -29.54 13.52
C SER A 518 4.29 -28.68 13.42
N VAL A 519 4.44 -27.78 14.40
CA VAL A 519 5.68 -27.08 14.71
C VAL A 519 5.95 -27.30 16.19
N THR A 520 7.10 -27.88 16.53
CA THR A 520 7.45 -28.26 17.91
C THR A 520 8.83 -27.79 18.28
N ASP A 521 9.10 -27.62 19.57
CA ASP A 521 10.45 -27.38 20.08
C ASP A 521 11.42 -28.49 19.63
N ALA A 522 12.63 -28.09 19.20
CA ALA A 522 13.68 -28.96 18.72
C ALA A 522 14.98 -28.83 19.54
N GLY A 523 14.91 -28.16 20.69
CA GLY A 523 16.04 -27.90 21.58
C GLY A 523 17.06 -26.92 21.02
N VAL A 524 18.19 -26.83 21.72
CA VAL A 524 19.33 -26.01 21.33
C VAL A 524 20.22 -26.78 20.35
N GLN A 525 20.52 -26.18 19.20
CA GLN A 525 21.31 -26.80 18.14
C GLN A 525 22.30 -25.81 17.50
N PRO A 526 23.40 -26.30 16.89
CA PRO A 526 24.25 -25.48 16.05
C PRO A 526 23.52 -25.14 14.76
N VAL A 527 23.39 -23.85 14.48
CA VAL A 527 22.61 -23.35 13.35
C VAL A 527 23.48 -22.61 12.33
N TYR A 528 23.12 -22.74 11.06
CA TYR A 528 23.91 -22.28 9.90
C TYR A 528 23.06 -21.57 8.85
N SER A 529 23.72 -20.77 8.00
CA SER A 529 23.07 -20.04 6.91
C SER A 529 24.03 -19.71 5.76
N LEU A 530 23.50 -19.33 4.58
CA LEU A 530 24.29 -19.03 3.38
C LEU A 530 24.03 -17.63 2.79
N ARG A 531 25.08 -16.85 2.52
CA ARG A 531 24.94 -15.66 1.67
C ARG A 531 24.87 -16.11 0.23
N VAL A 532 23.73 -15.87 -0.43
CA VAL A 532 23.55 -16.17 -1.85
C VAL A 532 23.34 -14.88 -2.64
N ASP A 533 23.93 -14.82 -3.82
CA ASP A 533 23.86 -13.69 -4.74
C ASP A 533 22.69 -13.88 -5.71
N SER A 534 21.49 -13.46 -5.27
CA SER A 534 20.25 -13.45 -6.06
C SER A 534 19.31 -12.34 -5.59
N ASP A 535 18.38 -11.89 -6.44
CA ASP A 535 17.44 -10.79 -6.12
C ASP A 535 16.63 -11.01 -4.83
N ASP A 536 16.31 -12.27 -4.53
CA ASP A 536 15.53 -12.67 -3.36
C ASP A 536 16.36 -13.42 -2.32
N HIS A 537 17.68 -13.53 -2.50
CA HIS A 537 18.60 -14.19 -1.58
C HIS A 537 18.14 -15.55 -1.02
N SER A 538 17.39 -16.31 -1.83
CA SER A 538 16.77 -17.58 -1.44
C SER A 538 17.60 -18.80 -1.84
N PHE A 539 17.49 -19.88 -1.08
CA PHE A 539 18.15 -21.16 -1.36
C PHE A 539 17.34 -22.35 -0.82
N ILE A 540 17.58 -23.55 -1.36
CA ILE A 540 16.81 -24.75 -1.00
C ILE A 540 17.46 -25.54 0.14
N THR A 541 16.67 -25.85 1.16
CA THR A 541 17.05 -26.58 2.39
C THR A 541 16.09 -27.72 2.69
N ASN A 542 16.51 -28.98 2.58
CA ASN A 542 15.62 -30.16 2.68
C ASN A 542 14.36 -30.08 1.78
N GLY A 543 14.47 -29.37 0.65
CA GLY A 543 13.36 -29.07 -0.25
C GLY A 543 12.58 -27.79 0.11
N PHE A 544 12.64 -27.28 1.34
CA PHE A 544 12.02 -26.01 1.72
C PHE A 544 12.78 -24.83 1.12
N VAL A 545 12.09 -23.73 0.84
CA VAL A 545 12.72 -22.48 0.42
C VAL A 545 13.10 -21.63 1.64
N SER A 546 14.40 -21.36 1.80
CA SER A 546 15.00 -20.54 2.87
C SER A 546 15.52 -19.20 2.32
N HIS A 547 15.81 -18.23 3.19
CA HIS A 547 16.16 -16.83 2.83
C HIS A 547 17.17 -16.18 3.81
N ASN A 548 17.89 -15.11 3.40
CA ASN A 548 18.84 -14.34 4.24
C ASN A 548 18.77 -12.80 4.17
N THR A 549 19.10 -12.12 5.29
CA THR A 549 19.25 -10.65 5.39
C THR A 549 20.57 -10.21 6.02
N GLU A 550 21.19 -9.20 5.43
CA GLU A 550 22.49 -8.62 5.79
C GLU A 550 22.44 -7.09 5.60
N SER A 551 23.35 -6.36 6.26
CA SER A 551 23.41 -4.90 6.17
C SER A 551 24.84 -4.37 6.33
N ARG A 552 25.05 -3.15 5.88
CA ARG A 552 26.21 -2.30 6.16
C ARG A 552 25.79 -0.83 6.10
N LEU A 553 26.69 0.09 6.43
CA LEU A 553 26.40 1.51 6.27
C LEU A 553 26.27 1.89 4.79
N GLU A 554 25.28 2.73 4.48
CA GLU A 554 25.16 3.37 3.17
C GLU A 554 26.30 4.39 2.99
N PRO A 555 26.87 4.60 1.78
CA PRO A 555 27.90 5.63 1.55
C PRO A 555 27.57 7.02 2.10
N LEU A 556 26.31 7.47 1.99
CA LEU A 556 25.89 8.76 2.54
C LEU A 556 25.96 8.80 4.08
N ALA A 557 25.72 7.67 4.76
CA ALA A 557 25.76 7.60 6.21
C ALA A 557 27.16 7.87 6.78
N MET A 558 28.22 7.62 6.00
CA MET A 558 29.58 8.02 6.39
C MET A 558 29.71 9.53 6.57
N SER A 559 28.92 10.34 5.85
CA SER A 559 28.87 11.79 6.04
C SER A 559 28.18 12.18 7.35
N MET A 560 27.36 11.32 7.93
CA MET A 560 26.78 11.55 9.27
C MET A 560 27.83 11.38 10.38
N LEU A 561 28.80 10.49 10.17
CA LEU A 561 29.80 10.06 11.15
C LEU A 561 31.21 10.64 10.88
N ALA A 562 31.35 11.48 9.86
CA ALA A 562 32.64 12.02 9.44
C ALA A 562 33.32 12.80 10.58
N ASP A 563 34.62 12.53 10.78
CA ASP A 563 35.47 13.17 11.78
C ASP A 563 34.98 12.98 13.24
N ILE A 564 34.18 11.95 13.54
CA ILE A 564 33.64 11.72 14.89
C ILE A 564 34.73 11.42 15.94
N ASP A 565 35.84 10.83 15.51
CA ASP A 565 37.01 10.49 16.36
C ASP A 565 37.92 11.70 16.68
N GLU A 566 37.56 12.91 16.21
CA GLU A 566 38.33 14.15 16.35
C GLU A 566 37.72 15.15 17.35
N ASP A 567 37.14 14.65 18.45
CA ASP A 567 36.44 15.42 19.49
C ASP A 567 35.36 16.39 18.93
N THR A 568 34.73 16.03 17.81
CA THR A 568 33.79 16.91 17.10
C THR A 568 32.42 17.00 17.75
N VAL A 569 32.08 16.05 18.63
CA VAL A 569 30.83 15.97 19.39
C VAL A 569 31.09 15.54 20.82
N GLU A 570 30.15 15.81 21.71
CA GLU A 570 30.21 15.30 23.09
C GLU A 570 29.88 13.81 23.12
N PHE A 571 30.56 13.12 24.04
CA PHE A 571 30.34 11.72 24.35
C PHE A 571 29.92 11.60 25.82
N SER A 572 28.98 10.69 26.07
CA SER A 572 28.53 10.34 27.41
C SER A 572 28.80 8.87 27.68
N ASP A 573 28.94 8.51 28.96
CA ASP A 573 28.95 7.11 29.39
C ASP A 573 27.70 6.40 28.84
N ASN A 574 27.88 5.18 28.32
CA ASN A 574 26.79 4.31 27.96
C ASN A 574 26.01 3.84 29.22
N TYR A 575 24.99 3.01 29.04
CA TYR A 575 24.10 2.60 30.13
C TYR A 575 24.79 1.83 31.28
N ASP A 576 25.97 1.24 31.07
CA ASP A 576 26.74 0.51 32.08
C ASP A 576 28.10 1.14 32.45
N GLY A 577 28.42 2.30 31.87
CA GLY A 577 29.66 3.06 32.10
C GLY A 577 30.94 2.41 31.57
N ARG A 578 30.85 1.38 30.72
CA ARG A 578 32.04 0.69 30.17
C ARG A 578 32.55 1.32 28.88
N THR A 579 31.66 1.86 28.06
CA THR A 579 31.99 2.50 26.79
C THR A 579 31.37 3.89 26.73
N GLN A 580 31.81 4.70 25.77
CA GLN A 580 31.26 6.02 25.50
C GLN A 580 30.33 5.94 24.28
N GLU A 581 29.27 6.75 24.27
CA GLU A 581 28.40 6.94 23.11
C GLU A 581 28.22 8.42 22.77
N PRO A 582 28.05 8.78 21.49
CA PRO A 582 27.91 10.18 21.10
C PRO A 582 26.51 10.72 21.42
N ASP A 583 26.44 11.91 22.00
CA ASP A 583 25.17 12.60 22.31
C ASP A 583 24.46 13.09 21.03
N VAL A 584 25.23 13.38 19.99
CA VAL A 584 24.79 13.85 18.66
C VAL A 584 25.84 13.43 17.63
N LEU A 585 25.47 13.26 16.36
CA LEU A 585 26.45 13.02 15.30
C LEU A 585 27.00 14.32 14.68
N PRO A 586 28.22 14.31 14.11
CA PRO A 586 28.74 15.44 13.33
C PRO A 586 27.81 15.88 12.19
N ALA A 587 27.10 14.93 11.56
CA ALA A 587 25.99 15.19 10.64
C ALA A 587 26.31 16.20 9.52
N ARG A 588 27.23 15.87 8.62
CA ARG A 588 27.64 16.78 7.53
C ARG A 588 26.56 17.02 6.46
N ILE A 589 25.37 16.46 6.66
CA ILE A 589 24.14 16.79 5.91
C ILE A 589 23.00 17.17 6.88
N PRO A 590 22.07 18.05 6.46
CA PRO A 590 20.91 18.47 7.26
C PRO A 590 19.82 17.38 7.32
N ASN A 591 20.15 16.24 7.93
CA ASN A 591 19.37 15.00 7.86
C ASN A 591 17.93 15.12 8.40
N LEU A 592 17.68 15.97 9.40
CA LEU A 592 16.32 16.22 9.93
C LEU A 592 15.35 16.68 8.84
N LEU A 593 15.79 17.54 7.93
CA LEU A 593 14.96 17.99 6.81
C LEU A 593 15.00 16.99 5.67
N VAL A 594 16.17 16.43 5.36
CA VAL A 594 16.37 15.53 4.21
C VAL A 594 15.54 14.25 4.35
N ASN A 595 15.63 13.57 5.50
CA ASN A 595 14.91 12.31 5.74
C ASN A 595 13.64 12.49 6.56
N GLY A 596 13.46 13.65 7.19
CA GLY A 596 12.32 13.89 8.07
C GLY A 596 12.46 13.20 9.42
N GLY A 597 11.35 13.16 10.16
CA GLY A 597 11.31 12.55 11.49
C GLY A 597 9.88 12.38 11.97
N GLY A 598 9.50 11.16 12.29
CA GLY A 598 8.18 10.83 12.84
C GLY A 598 8.30 10.20 14.22
N GLY A 599 7.38 10.50 15.13
CA GLY A 599 7.38 9.90 16.47
C GLY A 599 6.22 10.36 17.34
N ILE A 600 5.74 9.46 18.21
CA ILE A 600 4.68 9.74 19.18
C ILE A 600 5.24 9.46 20.58
N ALA A 601 5.03 10.42 21.48
CA ALA A 601 5.46 10.38 22.88
C ALA A 601 4.25 10.64 23.80
N VAL A 602 4.49 10.72 25.11
CA VAL A 602 3.49 11.11 26.10
C VAL A 602 3.02 12.55 25.85
N GLY A 603 1.85 12.71 25.23
CA GLY A 603 1.23 14.02 24.97
C GLY A 603 1.88 14.85 23.85
N MET A 604 2.88 14.32 23.14
CA MET A 604 3.58 15.00 22.04
C MET A 604 3.72 14.10 20.82
N ALA A 605 3.73 14.69 19.63
CA ALA A 605 4.01 13.97 18.40
C ALA A 605 4.86 14.86 17.49
N THR A 606 5.72 14.26 16.68
CA THR A 606 6.46 14.92 15.61
C THR A 606 6.18 14.23 14.30
N ASN A 607 6.08 15.02 13.24
CA ASN A 607 5.88 14.51 11.89
C ASN A 607 6.47 15.52 10.88
N ILE A 608 7.79 15.43 10.72
CA ILE A 608 8.59 16.25 9.83
C ILE A 608 8.70 15.51 8.49
N PRO A 609 8.25 16.10 7.37
CA PRO A 609 8.35 15.46 6.07
C PRO A 609 9.79 15.48 5.54
N PRO A 610 10.18 14.50 4.70
CA PRO A 610 11.46 14.51 4.00
C PRO A 610 11.51 15.60 2.91
N HIS A 611 12.73 16.03 2.56
CA HIS A 611 13.00 17.08 1.57
C HIS A 611 14.15 16.69 0.65
N ASN A 612 14.25 17.38 -0.48
CA ASN A 612 15.32 17.15 -1.44
C ASN A 612 16.66 17.68 -0.92
N LEU A 613 17.70 16.84 -0.89
CA LEU A 613 19.03 17.20 -0.40
C LEU A 613 19.63 18.42 -1.12
N ARG A 614 19.42 18.58 -2.44
CA ARG A 614 19.97 19.72 -3.19
C ARG A 614 19.31 21.03 -2.79
N GLU A 615 17.99 21.02 -2.62
CA GLU A 615 17.23 22.21 -2.21
C GLU A 615 17.54 22.63 -0.78
N VAL A 616 17.63 21.67 0.14
CA VAL A 616 17.99 21.96 1.54
C VAL A 616 19.44 22.47 1.61
N ALA A 617 20.36 21.87 0.86
CA ALA A 617 21.74 22.34 0.81
C ALA A 617 21.85 23.76 0.25
N ASP A 618 21.12 24.11 -0.82
CA ASP A 618 21.09 25.47 -1.36
C ASP A 618 20.60 26.49 -0.31
N GLY A 619 19.60 26.11 0.50
CA GLY A 619 19.17 26.90 1.65
C GLY A 619 20.27 27.07 2.72
N VAL A 620 20.96 25.99 3.09
CA VAL A 620 22.07 26.03 4.05
C VAL A 620 23.23 26.89 3.53
N VAL A 621 23.58 26.77 2.25
CA VAL A 621 24.63 27.58 1.62
C VAL A 621 24.26 29.06 1.68
N TRP A 622 23.00 29.41 1.37
CA TRP A 622 22.54 30.78 1.49
C TRP A 622 22.67 31.32 2.91
N ALA A 623 22.30 30.52 3.92
CA ALA A 623 22.43 30.88 5.34
C ALA A 623 23.90 31.09 5.78
N LEU A 624 24.84 30.31 5.21
CA LEU A 624 26.29 30.48 5.45
C LEU A 624 26.84 31.75 4.80
N GLU A 625 26.31 32.16 3.66
CA GLU A 625 26.72 33.38 2.95
C GLU A 625 26.12 34.66 3.57
N HIS A 626 24.98 34.55 4.26
CA HIS A 626 24.25 35.66 4.87
C HIS A 626 24.09 35.47 6.40
N PRO A 627 25.18 35.41 7.18
CA PRO A 627 25.12 35.10 8.61
C PRO A 627 24.36 36.14 9.46
N GLU A 628 24.29 37.38 8.98
CA GLU A 628 23.60 38.50 9.65
C GLU A 628 22.14 38.65 9.22
N ALA A 629 21.62 37.75 8.37
CA ALA A 629 20.22 37.79 7.95
C ALA A 629 19.29 37.67 9.16
N THR A 630 18.26 38.51 9.17
CA THR A 630 17.18 38.43 10.16
C THR A 630 16.42 37.12 10.01
N ASP A 631 15.69 36.71 11.05
CA ASP A 631 14.94 35.45 11.00
C ASP A 631 13.89 35.42 9.87
N ASP A 632 13.26 36.56 9.58
CA ASP A 632 12.26 36.66 8.51
C ASP A 632 12.92 36.65 7.11
N GLU A 633 14.08 37.30 6.94
CA GLU A 633 14.85 37.23 5.68
C GLU A 633 15.35 35.81 5.40
N LEU A 634 15.86 35.13 6.42
CA LEU A 634 16.29 33.73 6.30
C LEU A 634 15.10 32.83 5.95
N LEU A 635 13.95 33.02 6.59
CA LEU A 635 12.74 32.24 6.32
C LEU A 635 12.26 32.38 4.88
N GLU A 636 12.17 33.61 4.37
CA GLU A 636 11.74 33.83 2.99
C GLU A 636 12.77 33.28 1.98
N ALA A 637 14.07 33.40 2.27
CA ALA A 637 15.13 32.79 1.45
C ALA A 637 15.07 31.25 1.46
N MET A 638 14.70 30.64 2.59
CA MET A 638 14.51 29.18 2.69
C MET A 638 13.28 28.74 1.91
N ILE A 639 12.14 29.45 2.02
CA ILE A 639 10.90 29.14 1.29
C ILE A 639 11.12 29.28 -0.23
N GLU A 640 11.93 30.25 -0.65
CA GLU A 640 12.28 30.41 -2.07
C GLU A 640 13.03 29.19 -2.62
N ARG A 641 13.92 28.57 -1.85
CA ARG A 641 14.83 27.50 -2.30
C ARG A 641 14.24 26.11 -2.08
N ILE A 642 13.69 25.87 -0.89
CA ILE A 642 13.09 24.60 -0.48
C ILE A 642 11.62 24.61 -0.91
N LYS A 643 11.34 24.05 -2.09
CA LYS A 643 10.04 24.19 -2.76
C LYS A 643 8.90 23.50 -2.00
N GLY A 644 9.24 22.49 -1.22
CA GLY A 644 8.30 21.65 -0.48
C GLY A 644 8.92 20.30 -0.10
N PRO A 645 8.16 19.43 0.59
CA PRO A 645 8.54 18.04 0.80
C PRO A 645 8.86 17.28 -0.48
N ASP A 646 9.85 16.39 -0.40
CA ASP A 646 10.21 15.44 -1.47
C ASP A 646 10.20 14.03 -0.87
N PHE A 647 9.10 13.32 -1.10
CA PHE A 647 8.87 11.99 -0.54
C PHE A 647 9.60 10.89 -1.34
N PRO A 648 10.08 9.83 -0.66
CA PRO A 648 10.69 8.69 -1.32
C PRO A 648 9.76 7.95 -2.28
N THR A 649 8.45 7.98 -2.03
CA THR A 649 7.39 7.34 -2.83
C THR A 649 6.87 8.20 -3.98
N SER A 650 7.53 9.33 -4.28
CA SER A 650 7.11 10.28 -5.32
C SER A 650 5.73 10.87 -5.01
N GLY A 651 4.75 10.71 -5.91
CA GLY A 651 3.41 11.25 -5.77
C GLY A 651 3.31 12.74 -6.07
N LEU A 652 2.12 13.28 -5.85
CA LEU A 652 1.78 14.69 -6.10
C LEU A 652 1.50 15.42 -4.79
N ILE A 653 1.97 16.67 -4.68
CA ILE A 653 1.52 17.63 -3.68
C ILE A 653 0.59 18.65 -4.33
N LEU A 654 -0.54 18.93 -3.70
CA LEU A 654 -1.56 19.83 -4.22
C LEU A 654 -1.42 21.23 -3.58
N GLY A 655 -0.97 22.20 -4.37
CA GLY A 655 -0.82 23.59 -3.98
C GLY A 655 0.43 23.87 -3.12
N THR A 656 0.78 25.15 -3.02
CA THR A 656 1.98 25.63 -2.31
C THR A 656 1.67 26.36 -1.00
N ASN A 657 0.47 26.95 -0.87
CA ASN A 657 0.09 27.69 0.35
C ASN A 657 0.21 26.84 1.63
N PRO A 658 -0.29 25.58 1.68
CA PRO A 658 -0.17 24.77 2.89
C PRO A 658 1.29 24.42 3.26
N ILE A 659 2.18 24.38 2.26
CA ILE A 659 3.61 24.16 2.46
C ILE A 659 4.21 25.41 3.14
N ALA A 660 3.93 26.59 2.60
CA ALA A 660 4.42 27.84 3.14
C ALA A 660 3.92 28.09 4.57
N ASP A 661 2.66 27.79 4.86
CA ASP A 661 2.10 27.89 6.22
C ASP A 661 2.81 26.93 7.20
N ALA A 662 3.11 25.71 6.76
CA ALA A 662 3.86 24.74 7.54
C ALA A 662 5.27 25.23 7.87
N TYR A 663 5.96 25.85 6.90
CA TYR A 663 7.30 26.39 7.10
C TYR A 663 7.32 27.63 7.99
N ARG A 664 6.30 28.49 7.90
CA ARG A 664 6.20 29.72 8.72
C ARG A 664 5.76 29.47 10.15
N THR A 665 5.08 28.37 10.43
CA THR A 665 4.52 28.11 11.78
C THR A 665 5.06 26.83 12.44
N GLY A 666 5.74 25.98 11.68
CA GLY A 666 6.12 24.63 12.09
C GLY A 666 4.96 23.64 12.11
N ARG A 667 3.74 24.04 11.72
CA ARG A 667 2.55 23.17 11.67
C ARG A 667 1.75 23.40 10.40
N GLY A 668 1.28 22.33 9.78
CA GLY A 668 0.50 22.46 8.56
C GLY A 668 -0.09 21.16 8.10
N SER A 669 -0.77 21.22 6.97
CA SER A 669 -1.53 20.10 6.43
C SER A 669 -1.32 20.06 4.92
N ILE A 670 -0.39 19.21 4.47
CA ILE A 670 -0.01 19.11 3.07
C ILE A 670 -0.83 18.00 2.42
N ARG A 671 -1.61 18.35 1.40
CA ARG A 671 -2.44 17.38 0.69
C ARG A 671 -1.60 16.66 -0.36
N MET A 672 -1.56 15.34 -0.26
CA MET A 672 -0.86 14.44 -1.18
C MET A 672 -1.87 13.68 -2.03
N ARG A 673 -1.50 13.38 -3.27
CA ARG A 673 -2.34 12.64 -4.23
C ARG A 673 -1.51 11.64 -5.03
N ALA A 674 -2.09 10.48 -5.30
CA ALA A 674 -1.55 9.45 -6.17
C ALA A 674 -1.46 9.93 -7.63
N VAL A 675 -0.50 9.40 -8.37
CA VAL A 675 -0.44 9.56 -9.83
C VAL A 675 -1.29 8.46 -10.45
N VAL A 676 -2.27 8.86 -11.27
CA VAL A 676 -3.22 7.95 -11.90
C VAL A 676 -3.34 8.27 -13.39
N ASP A 677 -3.07 7.28 -14.20
CA ASP A 677 -3.22 7.32 -15.65
C ASP A 677 -4.53 6.65 -16.07
N VAL A 678 -5.06 7.06 -17.22
CA VAL A 678 -6.25 6.43 -17.83
C VAL A 678 -5.77 5.63 -19.04
N GLU A 679 -5.99 4.32 -19.00
CA GLU A 679 -5.62 3.39 -20.06
C GLU A 679 -6.88 2.71 -20.61
N ASP A 680 -6.90 2.36 -21.89
CA ASP A 680 -7.93 1.50 -22.47
C ASP A 680 -7.35 0.11 -22.72
N ASP A 681 -8.04 -0.94 -22.23
CA ASP A 681 -7.67 -2.32 -22.51
C ASP A 681 -7.86 -2.66 -24.01
N ALA A 682 -7.28 -3.78 -24.47
CA ALA A 682 -7.44 -4.25 -25.84
C ALA A 682 -8.90 -4.53 -26.26
N LYS A 683 -9.84 -4.55 -25.30
CA LYS A 683 -11.29 -4.74 -25.49
C LYS A 683 -12.07 -3.41 -25.45
N GLY A 684 -11.37 -2.27 -25.35
CA GLY A 684 -11.93 -0.92 -25.29
C GLY A 684 -12.61 -0.58 -23.96
N ARG A 685 -12.26 -1.27 -22.86
CA ARG A 685 -12.68 -0.90 -21.51
C ARG A 685 -11.63 0.00 -20.89
N THR A 686 -12.09 1.12 -20.35
CA THR A 686 -11.24 2.09 -19.68
C THR A 686 -10.90 1.64 -18.27
N SER A 687 -9.64 1.81 -17.88
CA SER A 687 -9.09 1.50 -16.56
C SER A 687 -8.33 2.71 -16.00
N LEU A 688 -8.37 2.84 -14.67
CA LEU A 688 -7.53 3.79 -13.94
C LEU A 688 -6.31 3.04 -13.41
N VAL A 689 -5.12 3.47 -13.77
CA VAL A 689 -3.86 2.84 -13.38
C VAL A 689 -3.11 3.75 -12.43
N VAL A 690 -2.93 3.30 -11.19
CA VAL A 690 -2.13 4.00 -10.18
C VAL A 690 -0.68 3.58 -10.30
N THR A 691 0.20 4.56 -10.52
CA THR A 691 1.65 4.35 -10.70
C THR A 691 2.48 4.84 -9.51
N GLU A 692 1.93 5.76 -8.71
CA GLU A 692 2.59 6.29 -7.50
C GLU A 692 1.55 6.55 -6.41
N LEU A 693 1.88 6.23 -5.16
CA LEU A 693 1.01 6.46 -3.99
C LEU A 693 1.53 7.57 -3.08
N PRO A 694 0.64 8.24 -2.31
CA PRO A 694 1.07 9.16 -1.26
C PRO A 694 1.98 8.49 -0.22
N TYR A 695 2.86 9.28 0.39
CA TYR A 695 3.82 8.77 1.38
C TYR A 695 3.13 8.09 2.57
N GLN A 696 3.70 6.96 3.01
CA GLN A 696 3.21 6.09 4.10
C GLN A 696 1.84 5.44 3.86
N VAL A 697 1.32 5.46 2.62
CA VAL A 697 0.14 4.67 2.24
C VAL A 697 0.59 3.26 1.86
N ASN A 698 0.07 2.28 2.59
CA ASN A 698 0.31 0.87 2.31
C ASN A 698 -0.63 0.40 1.17
N PRO A 699 -0.09 -0.11 0.04
CA PRO A 699 -0.87 -0.49 -1.14
C PRO A 699 -1.87 -1.62 -0.85
N ASP A 700 -1.49 -2.66 -0.11
CA ASP A 700 -2.36 -3.80 0.21
C ASP A 700 -3.58 -3.36 1.03
N ASN A 701 -3.34 -2.55 2.06
CA ASN A 701 -4.41 -2.00 2.91
C ASN A 701 -5.31 -1.04 2.13
N LEU A 702 -4.74 -0.25 1.20
CA LEU A 702 -5.52 0.61 0.33
C LEU A 702 -6.45 -0.21 -0.57
N ILE A 703 -5.92 -1.25 -1.22
CA ILE A 703 -6.69 -2.14 -2.10
C ILE A 703 -7.80 -2.84 -1.31
N GLU A 704 -7.51 -3.39 -0.12
CA GLU A 704 -8.50 -4.02 0.75
C GLU A 704 -9.63 -3.06 1.13
N ASN A 705 -9.30 -1.83 1.50
CA ASN A 705 -10.27 -0.81 1.86
C ASN A 705 -11.14 -0.41 0.67
N ILE A 706 -10.57 -0.23 -0.52
CA ILE A 706 -11.32 0.10 -1.74
C ILE A 706 -12.25 -1.06 -2.12
N ALA A 707 -11.77 -2.30 -2.08
CA ALA A 707 -12.57 -3.49 -2.34
C ALA A 707 -13.77 -3.61 -1.38
N THR A 708 -13.54 -3.32 -0.10
CA THR A 708 -14.61 -3.29 0.91
C THR A 708 -15.62 -2.18 0.63
N MET A 709 -15.17 -0.96 0.33
CA MET A 709 -16.06 0.16 -0.03
C MET A 709 -16.87 -0.10 -1.31
N HIS A 710 -16.27 -0.80 -2.28
CA HIS A 710 -16.96 -1.22 -3.51
C HIS A 710 -18.05 -2.26 -3.19
N ARG A 711 -17.72 -3.27 -2.38
CA ARG A 711 -18.66 -4.31 -1.92
C ARG A 711 -19.85 -3.72 -1.13
N ASP A 712 -19.58 -2.72 -0.29
CA ASP A 712 -20.59 -1.98 0.50
C ASP A 712 -21.45 -1.04 -0.36
N GLY A 713 -21.15 -0.87 -1.66
CA GLY A 713 -21.85 0.06 -2.55
C GLY A 713 -21.52 1.54 -2.32
N LYS A 714 -20.51 1.86 -1.49
CA LYS A 714 -20.03 3.24 -1.25
C LYS A 714 -19.24 3.80 -2.42
N LEU A 715 -18.53 2.94 -3.16
CA LEU A 715 -17.84 3.28 -4.40
C LEU A 715 -18.48 2.56 -5.60
N SER A 716 -18.93 3.33 -6.58
CA SER A 716 -19.56 2.83 -7.81
C SER A 716 -18.69 3.13 -9.04
N GLY A 717 -18.96 2.41 -10.14
CA GLY A 717 -18.25 2.60 -11.41
C GLY A 717 -16.98 1.76 -11.60
N ILE A 718 -16.48 1.10 -10.55
CA ILE A 718 -15.42 0.09 -10.63
C ILE A 718 -16.03 -1.27 -10.94
N SER A 719 -15.41 -2.05 -11.81
CA SER A 719 -15.77 -3.44 -12.09
C SER A 719 -14.80 -4.44 -11.49
N ASP A 720 -13.50 -4.11 -11.46
CA ASP A 720 -12.44 -5.00 -11.01
C ASP A 720 -11.26 -4.21 -10.43
N ILE A 721 -10.50 -4.84 -9.55
CA ILE A 721 -9.32 -4.27 -8.89
C ILE A 721 -8.19 -5.31 -8.91
N ALA A 722 -7.04 -4.95 -9.49
CA ALA A 722 -5.87 -5.82 -9.55
C ALA A 722 -4.59 -5.08 -9.17
N ASP A 723 -3.69 -5.78 -8.48
CA ASP A 723 -2.32 -5.31 -8.26
C ASP A 723 -1.37 -6.05 -9.22
N GLU A 724 -0.84 -5.32 -10.19
CA GLU A 724 0.13 -5.80 -11.17
C GLU A 724 1.56 -5.32 -10.86
N SER A 725 1.80 -4.85 -9.63
CA SER A 725 3.10 -4.32 -9.21
C SER A 725 4.20 -5.38 -9.31
N ASN A 726 5.33 -5.03 -9.94
CA ASN A 726 6.51 -5.90 -9.98
C ASN A 726 7.82 -5.09 -10.09
N SER A 727 8.95 -5.76 -9.86
CA SER A 727 10.28 -5.12 -9.84
C SER A 727 10.71 -4.49 -11.17
N ARG A 728 10.16 -4.93 -12.31
CA ARG A 728 10.50 -4.40 -13.65
C ARG A 728 9.64 -3.22 -14.08
N ARG A 729 8.35 -3.22 -13.74
CA ARG A 729 7.36 -2.21 -14.15
C ARG A 729 7.11 -1.16 -13.07
N GLY A 730 7.54 -1.41 -11.83
CA GLY A 730 7.21 -0.57 -10.68
C GLY A 730 5.81 -0.85 -10.16
N MET A 731 5.28 0.10 -9.39
CA MET A 731 3.93 0.02 -8.82
C MET A 731 2.87 0.17 -9.92
N ARG A 732 1.86 -0.72 -9.90
CA ARG A 732 0.79 -0.70 -10.89
C ARG A 732 -0.50 -1.30 -10.31
N ILE A 733 -1.35 -0.45 -9.73
CA ILE A 733 -2.67 -0.85 -9.24
C ILE A 733 -3.72 -0.45 -10.27
N VAL A 734 -4.47 -1.43 -10.79
CA VAL A 734 -5.41 -1.25 -11.89
C VAL A 734 -6.85 -1.33 -11.38
N PHE A 735 -7.61 -0.26 -11.61
CA PHE A 735 -9.06 -0.23 -11.39
C PHE A 735 -9.78 -0.26 -12.74
N THR A 736 -10.31 -1.41 -13.13
CA THR A 736 -11.10 -1.52 -14.37
C THR A 736 -12.48 -0.92 -14.14
N LEU A 737 -12.95 -0.10 -15.09
CA LEU A 737 -14.23 0.62 -14.97
C LEU A 737 -15.39 -0.11 -15.66
N LYS A 738 -16.61 0.15 -15.18
CA LYS A 738 -17.85 -0.28 -15.87
C LYS A 738 -18.02 0.49 -17.18
N LYS A 739 -18.69 -0.11 -18.17
CA LYS A 739 -18.88 0.47 -19.52
C LYS A 739 -19.53 1.85 -19.54
N ASP A 740 -20.37 2.15 -18.57
CA ASP A 740 -21.11 3.40 -18.41
C ASP A 740 -20.46 4.36 -17.41
N ALA A 741 -19.36 3.97 -16.77
CA ALA A 741 -18.68 4.78 -15.79
C ALA A 741 -17.77 5.81 -16.46
N ILE A 742 -17.89 7.07 -16.03
CA ILE A 742 -17.04 8.16 -16.49
C ILE A 742 -15.73 8.13 -15.68
N PRO A 743 -14.54 7.93 -16.29
CA PRO A 743 -13.28 7.76 -15.56
C PRO A 743 -12.98 8.87 -14.56
N LYS A 744 -13.21 10.14 -14.96
CA LYS A 744 -13.00 11.31 -14.10
C LYS A 744 -13.88 11.29 -12.84
N VAL A 745 -15.12 10.81 -12.94
CA VAL A 745 -16.06 10.75 -11.81
C VAL A 745 -15.65 9.67 -10.83
N VAL A 746 -15.27 8.49 -11.33
CA VAL A 746 -14.78 7.39 -10.48
C VAL A 746 -13.47 7.79 -9.79
N LEU A 747 -12.54 8.40 -10.53
CA LEU A 747 -11.27 8.88 -9.99
C LEU A 747 -11.47 9.93 -8.88
N ASN A 748 -12.37 10.89 -9.07
CA ASN A 748 -12.68 11.88 -8.03
C ASN A 748 -13.32 11.25 -6.79
N ASN A 749 -14.21 10.26 -6.96
CA ASN A 749 -14.77 9.51 -5.84
C ASN A 749 -13.70 8.72 -5.10
N LEU A 750 -12.76 8.10 -5.82
CA LEU A 750 -11.61 7.44 -5.23
C LEU A 750 -10.78 8.43 -4.40
N TYR A 751 -10.40 9.59 -4.94
CA TYR A 751 -9.67 10.61 -4.18
C TYR A 751 -10.43 11.10 -2.94
N LYS A 752 -11.77 11.14 -2.96
CA LYS A 752 -12.57 11.64 -1.84
C LYS A 752 -12.69 10.61 -0.70
N HIS A 753 -12.73 9.33 -1.04
CA HIS A 753 -13.09 8.27 -0.10
C HIS A 753 -11.94 7.33 0.27
N THR A 754 -10.80 7.41 -0.42
CA THR A 754 -9.67 6.48 -0.25
C THR A 754 -8.37 7.25 -0.02
N GLN A 755 -7.31 6.55 0.42
CA GLN A 755 -6.00 7.16 0.62
C GLN A 755 -5.22 7.40 -0.68
N LEU A 756 -5.83 7.23 -1.86
CA LEU A 756 -5.27 7.77 -3.11
C LEU A 756 -5.13 9.30 -3.05
N GLN A 757 -5.88 9.97 -2.18
CA GLN A 757 -5.58 11.31 -1.75
C GLN A 757 -5.66 11.36 -0.23
N THR A 758 -4.59 11.81 0.40
CA THR A 758 -4.51 11.89 1.86
C THR A 758 -3.82 13.19 2.27
N THR A 759 -3.78 13.45 3.56
CA THR A 759 -3.16 14.65 4.12
C THR A 759 -2.01 14.27 5.03
N PHE A 760 -0.83 14.83 4.75
CA PHE A 760 0.31 14.77 5.64
C PHE A 760 0.21 15.93 6.65
N GLY A 761 -0.07 15.60 7.91
CA GLY A 761 -0.08 16.57 9.00
C GLY A 761 1.36 16.91 9.42
N VAL A 762 1.87 18.06 9.01
CA VAL A 762 3.21 18.54 9.36
C VAL A 762 3.21 19.02 10.80
N ASN A 763 4.17 18.52 11.59
CA ASN A 763 4.50 19.04 12.91
C ASN A 763 6.02 19.00 13.11
N MET A 764 6.64 20.17 12.95
CA MET A 764 8.09 20.40 13.02
C MET A 764 8.59 20.44 14.47
N LEU A 765 8.35 19.37 15.23
CA LEU A 765 8.74 19.26 16.63
C LEU A 765 10.06 18.49 16.76
N ALA A 766 11.10 19.11 17.32
CA ALA A 766 12.40 18.48 17.56
C ALA A 766 12.97 18.91 18.92
N LEU A 767 14.00 18.20 19.39
CA LEU A 767 14.74 18.57 20.60
C LEU A 767 15.77 19.65 20.26
N VAL A 768 15.70 20.76 21.00
CA VAL A 768 16.70 21.83 20.98
C VAL A 768 17.26 21.92 22.38
N GLU A 769 18.53 21.55 22.56
CA GLU A 769 19.20 21.54 23.87
C GLU A 769 18.40 20.71 24.92
N GLY A 770 17.91 19.53 24.50
CA GLY A 770 17.12 18.62 25.34
C GLY A 770 15.65 19.01 25.54
N VAL A 771 15.21 20.16 25.01
CA VAL A 771 13.83 20.66 25.18
C VAL A 771 13.04 20.54 23.88
N PRO A 772 11.82 19.96 23.89
CA PRO A 772 10.94 19.90 22.72
C PRO A 772 10.51 21.31 22.26
N ARG A 773 10.77 21.65 20.99
CA ARG A 773 10.34 22.92 20.39
C ARG A 773 9.74 22.71 19.01
N THR A 774 8.62 23.38 18.74
CA THR A 774 8.08 23.49 17.38
C THR A 774 8.87 24.57 16.64
N LEU A 775 9.43 24.21 15.50
CA LEU A 775 10.38 25.03 14.76
C LEU A 775 9.83 25.45 13.40
N ARG A 776 10.14 26.67 13.00
CA ARG A 776 10.03 27.12 11.62
C ARG A 776 11.18 26.59 10.77
N LEU A 777 11.05 26.68 9.45
CA LEU A 777 12.09 26.20 8.52
C LEU A 777 13.45 26.90 8.71
N ASP A 778 13.44 28.23 8.89
CA ASP A 778 14.65 29.03 9.16
C ASP A 778 15.38 28.58 10.43
N GLN A 779 14.61 28.26 11.48
CA GLN A 779 15.18 27.85 12.76
C GLN A 779 15.88 26.50 12.67
N VAL A 780 15.30 25.52 11.95
CA VAL A 780 15.95 24.23 11.73
C VAL A 780 17.28 24.41 11.00
N VAL A 781 17.31 25.22 9.94
CA VAL A 781 18.53 25.52 9.19
C VAL A 781 19.56 26.27 10.05
N ARG A 782 19.13 27.26 10.83
CA ARG A 782 20.01 28.03 11.72
C ARG A 782 20.67 27.15 12.79
N TYR A 783 19.90 26.24 13.42
CA TYR A 783 20.44 25.29 14.39
C TYR A 783 21.41 24.29 13.76
N TYR A 784 21.10 23.81 12.55
CA TYR A 784 22.01 22.97 11.78
C TYR A 784 23.33 23.69 11.46
N VAL A 785 23.27 24.92 10.93
CA VAL A 785 24.46 25.72 10.61
C VAL A 785 25.31 25.98 11.86
N LYS A 786 24.68 26.33 12.99
CA LYS A 786 25.36 26.53 14.27
C LYS A 786 26.11 25.25 14.69
N HIS A 787 25.47 24.09 14.57
CA HIS A 787 26.09 22.79 14.84
C HIS A 787 27.29 22.52 13.93
N GLN A 788 27.16 22.76 12.62
CA GLN A 788 28.27 22.57 11.68
C GLN A 788 29.46 23.50 11.98
N VAL A 789 29.21 24.75 12.37
CA VAL A 789 30.29 25.66 12.79
C VAL A 789 30.99 25.13 14.04
N ASP A 790 30.25 24.66 15.04
CA ASP A 790 30.85 24.08 16.26
C ASP A 790 31.68 22.83 15.93
N VAL A 791 31.16 21.92 15.10
CA VAL A 791 31.87 20.73 14.61
C VAL A 791 33.19 21.11 13.93
N ILE A 792 33.16 22.08 13.00
CA ILE A 792 34.38 22.54 12.29
C ILE A 792 35.38 23.18 13.24
N VAL A 793 34.93 24.00 14.19
CA VAL A 793 35.82 24.63 15.17
C VAL A 793 36.45 23.58 16.09
N ARG A 794 35.67 22.62 16.59
CA ARG A 794 36.18 21.50 17.41
C ARG A 794 37.18 20.65 16.65
N ARG A 795 36.84 20.23 15.43
CA ARG A 795 37.73 19.49 14.51
C ARG A 795 39.05 20.23 14.30
N THR A 796 38.97 21.53 14.02
CA THR A 796 40.15 22.37 13.75
C THR A 796 41.02 22.50 15.00
N ARG A 797 40.41 22.68 16.19
CA ARG A 797 41.14 22.68 17.47
C ARG A 797 41.79 21.34 17.78
N TYR A 798 41.11 20.24 17.53
CA TYR A 798 41.66 18.89 17.71
C TYR A 798 42.88 18.69 16.83
N ARG A 799 42.75 18.97 15.53
CA ARG A 799 43.85 18.85 14.55
C ARG A 799 45.00 19.78 14.90
N LEU A 800 44.71 21.01 15.33
CA LEU A 800 45.73 21.98 15.75
C LEU A 800 46.51 21.46 16.95
N ARG A 801 45.81 21.03 18.02
CA ARG A 801 46.43 20.43 19.21
C ARG A 801 47.31 19.24 18.84
N LYS A 802 46.85 18.33 17.98
CA LYS A 802 47.63 17.17 17.54
C LYS A 802 48.84 17.55 16.68
N ALA A 803 48.70 18.53 15.80
CA ALA A 803 49.79 19.06 15.01
C ALA A 803 50.84 19.75 15.89
N GLU A 804 50.42 20.56 16.87
CA GLU A 804 51.28 21.23 17.85
C GLU A 804 52.03 20.24 18.75
N GLU A 805 51.32 19.23 19.30
CA GLU A 805 51.93 18.14 20.07
C GLU A 805 53.03 17.43 19.26
N ARG A 806 52.77 17.16 17.97
CA ARG A 806 53.72 16.49 17.09
C ARG A 806 54.89 17.38 16.70
N ALA A 807 54.62 18.63 16.31
CA ALA A 807 55.63 19.62 15.97
C ALA A 807 56.54 19.91 17.16
N HIS A 808 55.97 19.98 18.38
CA HIS A 808 56.73 20.12 19.61
C HIS A 808 57.77 19.01 19.78
N VAL A 809 57.38 17.74 19.62
CA VAL A 809 58.32 16.62 19.65
C VAL A 809 59.39 16.73 18.56
N LEU A 810 59.00 17.06 17.32
CA LEU A 810 59.95 17.19 16.20
C LEU A 810 60.93 18.36 16.39
N ARG A 811 60.52 19.50 16.98
CA ARG A 811 61.41 20.61 17.32
C ARG A 811 62.52 20.16 18.28
N GLY A 812 62.19 19.34 19.28
CA GLY A 812 63.17 18.73 20.19
C GLY A 812 64.13 17.78 19.46
N LEU A 813 63.61 16.92 18.57
CA LEU A 813 64.44 16.03 17.76
C LEU A 813 65.37 16.79 16.80
N VAL A 814 64.91 17.86 16.17
CA VAL A 814 65.73 18.70 15.30
C VAL A 814 66.86 19.37 16.09
N LYS A 815 66.55 19.97 17.25
CA LYS A 815 67.58 20.49 18.18
C LYS A 815 68.63 19.43 18.54
N ALA A 816 68.19 18.21 18.83
CA ALA A 816 69.09 17.10 19.15
C ALA A 816 69.93 16.65 17.94
N LEU A 817 69.38 16.67 16.73
CA LEU A 817 70.10 16.33 15.49
C LEU A 817 71.12 17.40 15.09
N ASP A 818 70.90 18.66 15.47
CA ASP A 818 71.85 19.76 15.26
C ASP A 818 73.01 19.73 16.26
N ALA A 819 72.79 19.23 17.48
CA ALA A 819 73.78 19.06 18.55
C ALA A 819 74.13 17.58 18.84
N LEU A 820 74.13 16.72 17.80
CA LEU A 820 74.13 15.27 17.95
C LEU A 820 75.29 14.70 18.78
N ASP A 821 76.51 15.16 18.54
CA ASP A 821 77.69 14.65 19.24
C ASP A 821 77.66 14.98 20.74
N GLU A 822 77.14 16.16 21.09
CA GLU A 822 76.99 16.64 22.46
C GLU A 822 75.89 15.87 23.21
N VAL A 823 74.78 15.59 22.52
CA VAL A 823 73.69 14.74 23.01
C VAL A 823 74.17 13.31 23.28
N ILE A 824 74.88 12.69 22.34
CA ILE A 824 75.43 11.33 22.52
C ILE A 824 76.45 11.30 23.66
N ALA A 825 77.33 12.31 23.75
CA ALA A 825 78.31 12.40 24.82
C ALA A 825 77.65 12.56 26.20
N LEU A 826 76.58 13.36 26.29
CA LEU A 826 75.80 13.54 27.51
C LEU A 826 75.10 12.22 27.93
N ILE A 827 74.42 11.55 27.01
CA ILE A 827 73.75 10.28 27.31
C ILE A 827 74.77 9.21 27.74
N ARG A 828 75.94 9.13 27.09
CA ARG A 828 76.99 8.15 27.42
C ARG A 828 77.67 8.39 28.77
N ARG A 829 77.73 9.65 29.24
CA ARG A 829 78.36 10.00 30.53
C ARG A 829 77.38 9.92 31.71
N SER A 830 76.07 9.96 31.45
CA SER A 830 75.04 9.91 32.47
C SER A 830 74.89 8.50 33.07
N PRO A 831 74.89 8.34 34.41
CA PRO A 831 74.74 7.03 35.06
C PRO A 831 73.34 6.41 34.92
N THR A 832 72.30 7.22 34.81
CA THR A 832 70.90 6.79 34.69
C THR A 832 70.16 7.52 33.57
N VAL A 833 69.01 6.98 33.16
CA VAL A 833 68.12 7.61 32.17
C VAL A 833 67.57 8.94 32.69
N ASP A 834 67.29 9.04 33.99
CA ASP A 834 66.77 10.27 34.60
C ASP A 834 67.85 11.37 34.68
N ASP A 835 69.12 11.00 34.92
CA ASP A 835 70.25 11.94 34.82
C ASP A 835 70.45 12.41 33.37
N ALA A 836 70.31 11.50 32.39
CA ALA A 836 70.38 11.84 30.97
C ALA A 836 69.23 12.77 30.56
N ARG A 837 68.01 12.51 31.01
CA ARG A 837 66.83 13.34 30.74
C ARG A 837 66.99 14.75 31.29
N THR A 838 67.36 14.87 32.56
CA THR A 838 67.60 16.17 33.22
C THR A 838 68.70 16.94 32.50
N GLY A 839 69.80 16.27 32.13
CA GLY A 839 70.87 16.88 31.37
C GLY A 839 70.47 17.31 29.95
N LEU A 840 69.60 16.56 29.26
CA LEU A 840 69.08 16.93 27.94
C LEU A 840 68.16 18.16 27.99
N ILE A 841 67.30 18.22 29.01
CA ILE A 841 66.43 19.38 29.29
C ILE A 841 67.27 20.66 29.40
N GLU A 842 68.33 20.62 30.21
CA GLU A 842 69.23 21.76 30.39
C GLU A 842 70.07 22.07 29.14
N LEU A 843 70.60 21.05 28.45
CA LEU A 843 71.51 21.22 27.31
C LEU A 843 70.81 21.83 26.09
N LEU A 844 69.62 21.34 25.75
CA LEU A 844 68.92 21.70 24.52
C LEU A 844 67.79 22.73 24.74
N GLU A 845 67.57 23.14 25.99
CA GLU A 845 66.41 23.95 26.41
C GLU A 845 65.11 23.33 25.88
N VAL A 846 64.86 22.08 26.27
CA VAL A 846 63.71 21.26 25.88
C VAL A 846 62.95 20.80 27.12
N ASP A 847 61.69 20.41 26.98
CA ASP A 847 60.93 19.87 28.11
C ASP A 847 61.09 18.35 28.28
N GLU A 848 60.41 17.79 29.28
CA GLU A 848 60.49 16.37 29.58
C GLU A 848 59.98 15.48 28.43
N THR A 849 58.90 15.89 27.75
CA THR A 849 58.33 15.14 26.63
C THR A 849 59.31 15.07 25.46
N GLN A 850 59.94 16.19 25.11
CA GLN A 850 60.97 16.26 24.07
C GLN A 850 62.23 15.46 24.48
N ALA A 851 62.70 15.60 25.71
CA ALA A 851 63.87 14.86 26.21
C ALA A 851 63.64 13.34 26.16
N ASN A 852 62.45 12.86 26.56
CA ASN A 852 62.08 11.45 26.44
C ASN A 852 62.05 10.98 24.98
N ALA A 853 61.47 11.76 24.07
CA ALA A 853 61.45 11.43 22.65
C ALA A 853 62.86 11.34 22.04
N ILE A 854 63.80 12.18 22.50
CA ILE A 854 65.22 12.12 22.10
C ILE A 854 65.88 10.84 22.64
N LEU A 855 65.61 10.46 23.89
CA LEU A 855 66.13 9.22 24.50
C LEU A 855 65.61 7.96 23.79
N GLU A 856 64.36 7.99 23.31
CA GLU A 856 63.74 6.90 22.56
C GLU A 856 64.16 6.87 21.07
N MET A 857 64.91 7.88 20.61
CA MET A 857 65.33 8.00 19.22
C MET A 857 66.26 6.84 18.83
N GLN A 858 65.89 6.10 17.79
CA GLN A 858 66.66 4.96 17.30
C GLN A 858 67.82 5.42 16.41
N LEU A 859 68.97 4.72 16.46
CA LEU A 859 70.17 5.04 15.66
C LEU A 859 69.91 5.17 14.15
N ARG A 860 68.94 4.43 13.59
CA ARG A 860 68.57 4.54 12.18
C ARG A 860 68.03 5.92 11.78
N LYS A 861 67.48 6.68 12.73
CA LYS A 861 66.98 8.05 12.50
C LYS A 861 68.08 9.08 12.27
N LEU A 862 69.33 8.73 12.57
CA LEU A 862 70.51 9.58 12.34
C LEU A 862 70.99 9.57 10.89
N ALA A 863 70.48 8.67 10.04
CA ALA A 863 70.81 8.65 8.62
C ALA A 863 70.38 9.98 7.95
N ALA A 864 71.19 10.48 7.02
CA ALA A 864 70.97 11.80 6.40
C ALA A 864 69.55 11.97 5.81
N LEU A 865 69.01 10.92 5.17
CA LEU A 865 67.66 10.93 4.62
C LEU A 865 66.57 11.00 5.70
N GLU A 866 66.76 10.33 6.84
CA GLU A 866 65.80 10.36 7.96
C GLU A 866 65.84 11.69 8.71
N ARG A 867 67.01 12.31 8.82
CA ARG A 867 67.15 13.70 9.30
C ARG A 867 66.40 14.67 8.40
N GLN A 868 66.59 14.57 7.08
CA GLN A 868 65.88 15.43 6.12
C GLN A 868 64.37 15.25 6.21
N LYS A 869 63.87 14.01 6.25
CA LYS A 869 62.43 13.73 6.48
C LYS A 869 61.90 14.35 7.76
N THR A 870 62.70 14.37 8.83
CA THR A 870 62.29 14.98 10.11
C THR A 870 62.13 16.49 9.98
N LEU A 871 63.04 17.16 9.26
CA LEU A 871 62.96 18.58 8.93
C LEU A 871 61.76 18.88 8.02
N ASP A 872 61.57 18.10 6.96
CA ASP A 872 60.48 18.28 6.00
C ASP A 872 59.11 18.10 6.69
N ASN A 873 58.96 17.06 7.51
CA ASN A 873 57.73 16.84 8.29
C ASN A 873 57.46 17.97 9.30
N LEU A 874 58.50 18.54 9.92
CA LEU A 874 58.33 19.69 10.81
C LEU A 874 57.86 20.90 10.02
N ALA A 875 58.47 21.18 8.86
CA ALA A 875 58.06 22.30 8.00
C ALA A 875 56.61 22.16 7.53
N GLU A 876 56.19 20.96 7.12
CA GLU A 876 54.81 20.66 6.73
C GLU A 876 53.83 20.87 7.90
N LEU A 877 54.20 20.43 9.11
CA LEU A 877 53.37 20.65 10.30
C LEU A 877 53.28 22.14 10.70
N GLU A 878 54.35 22.92 10.55
CA GLU A 878 54.30 24.37 10.83
C GLU A 878 53.37 25.10 9.84
N GLU A 879 53.39 24.71 8.55
CA GLU A 879 52.43 25.22 7.56
C GLU A 879 50.99 24.81 7.91
N GLN A 880 50.79 23.55 8.32
CA GLN A 880 49.49 23.06 8.75
C GLN A 880 48.97 23.79 10.01
N ILE A 881 49.84 24.03 11.01
CA ILE A 881 49.50 24.77 12.23
C ILE A 881 49.08 26.21 11.87
N ALA A 882 49.83 26.86 10.98
CA ALA A 882 49.50 28.21 10.53
C ALA A 882 48.14 28.25 9.82
N ASP A 883 47.83 27.28 8.95
CA ASP A 883 46.53 27.20 8.28
C ASP A 883 45.37 26.92 9.25
N LEU A 884 45.55 25.97 10.17
CA LEU A 884 44.54 25.63 11.19
C LEU A 884 44.26 26.80 12.13
N THR A 885 45.30 27.54 12.52
CA THR A 885 45.15 28.78 13.31
C THR A 885 44.38 29.83 12.52
N ASP A 886 44.71 30.05 11.24
CA ASP A 886 43.99 30.99 10.38
C ASP A 886 42.51 30.61 10.19
N ILE A 887 42.18 29.32 10.14
CA ILE A 887 40.78 28.84 10.12
C ILE A 887 40.06 29.19 11.43
N LEU A 888 40.69 29.02 12.59
CA LEU A 888 40.08 29.37 13.88
C LEU A 888 39.86 30.87 14.03
N ASP A 889 40.78 31.69 13.51
CA ASP A 889 40.71 33.15 13.61
C ASP A 889 39.70 33.78 12.65
N LYS A 890 39.32 33.08 11.56
CA LYS A 890 38.46 33.62 10.49
C LYS A 890 37.14 32.84 10.35
N PRO A 891 36.03 33.33 10.94
CA PRO A 891 34.71 32.71 10.80
C PRO A 891 34.25 32.51 9.34
N GLU A 892 34.62 33.42 8.44
CA GLU A 892 34.37 33.29 7.01
C GLU A 892 35.07 32.08 6.38
N ARG A 893 36.28 31.70 6.84
CA ARG A 893 36.94 30.48 6.39
C ARG A 893 36.21 29.24 6.90
N GLN A 894 35.75 29.25 8.15
CA GLN A 894 34.96 28.15 8.73
C GLN A 894 33.68 27.92 7.91
N ARG A 895 32.91 28.98 7.62
CA ARG A 895 31.70 28.91 6.80
C ARG A 895 31.98 28.41 5.38
N ARG A 896 33.07 28.86 4.77
CA ARG A 896 33.50 28.39 3.45
C ARG A 896 33.80 26.89 3.44
N ILE A 897 34.48 26.37 4.46
CA ILE A 897 34.76 24.93 4.60
C ILE A 897 33.45 24.14 4.70
N ILE A 898 32.50 24.59 5.53
CA ILE A 898 31.18 23.93 5.66
C ILE A 898 30.48 23.87 4.31
N ARG A 899 30.45 25.00 3.59
CA ARG A 899 29.83 25.09 2.25
C ARG A 899 30.49 24.13 1.28
N ASP A 900 31.81 24.16 1.17
CA ASP A 900 32.55 23.39 0.17
C ASP A 900 32.42 21.88 0.44
N GLU A 901 32.52 21.45 1.70
CA GLU A 901 32.34 20.04 2.09
C GLU A 901 30.88 19.58 1.91
N LEU A 902 29.87 20.41 2.23
CA LEU A 902 28.45 20.08 1.96
C LEU A 902 28.19 19.94 0.46
N MET A 903 28.72 20.85 -0.37
CA MET A 903 28.54 20.81 -1.81
C MET A 903 29.23 19.61 -2.46
N GLU A 904 30.35 19.14 -1.92
CA GLU A 904 30.98 17.89 -2.34
C GLU A 904 30.04 16.69 -2.11
N ILE A 905 29.42 16.61 -0.93
CA ILE A 905 28.44 15.55 -0.60
C ILE A 905 27.23 15.63 -1.53
N VAL A 906 26.70 16.84 -1.77
CA VAL A 906 25.56 17.08 -2.66
C VAL A 906 25.90 16.69 -4.11
N SER A 907 27.13 16.94 -4.56
CA SER A 907 27.58 16.51 -5.88
C SER A 907 27.62 14.99 -6.03
N LYS A 908 27.97 14.26 -4.96
CA LYS A 908 28.07 12.79 -4.97
C LYS A 908 26.72 12.10 -4.77
N HIS A 909 25.86 12.64 -3.91
CA HIS A 909 24.65 11.97 -3.42
C HIS A 909 23.34 12.70 -3.71
N GLY A 910 23.38 13.92 -4.22
CA GLY A 910 22.20 14.71 -4.54
C GLY A 910 21.40 14.10 -5.69
N GLN A 911 20.11 13.87 -5.45
CA GLN A 911 19.18 13.29 -6.41
C GLN A 911 18.19 14.34 -6.94
N GLU A 912 17.64 14.11 -8.13
CA GLU A 912 16.50 14.90 -8.63
C GLU A 912 15.28 14.77 -7.72
N ARG A 913 14.42 15.79 -7.76
CA ARG A 913 13.14 15.79 -7.05
C ARG A 913 12.25 14.66 -7.58
N ARG A 914 11.66 13.88 -6.67
CA ARG A 914 10.72 12.80 -6.99
C ARG A 914 9.28 13.32 -6.98
N THR A 915 8.89 14.02 -5.92
CA THR A 915 7.52 14.51 -5.72
C THR A 915 7.23 15.74 -6.56
N LYS A 916 6.14 15.72 -7.34
CA LYS A 916 5.72 16.86 -8.17
C LYS A 916 4.71 17.73 -7.43
N ILE A 917 4.93 19.04 -7.41
CA ILE A 917 3.99 20.02 -6.84
C ILE A 917 3.12 20.55 -7.98
N VAL A 918 1.80 20.38 -7.87
CA VAL A 918 0.85 20.84 -8.88
C VAL A 918 -0.02 21.98 -8.34
N PRO A 919 -0.39 22.97 -9.16
CA PRO A 919 -1.34 24.01 -8.75
C PRO A 919 -2.67 23.41 -8.29
N TYR A 920 -3.26 23.99 -7.25
CA TYR A 920 -4.53 23.56 -6.69
C TYR A 920 -5.35 24.78 -6.25
N GLU A 921 -6.43 25.08 -6.98
CA GLU A 921 -7.32 26.23 -6.72
C GLU A 921 -8.54 25.87 -5.86
N GLY A 922 -8.57 24.67 -5.28
CA GLY A 922 -9.71 24.17 -4.50
C GLY A 922 -10.36 22.93 -5.13
N GLU A 923 -11.47 22.48 -4.54
CA GLU A 923 -12.23 21.36 -5.09
C GLU A 923 -13.00 21.82 -6.33
N VAL A 924 -12.76 21.16 -7.47
CA VAL A 924 -13.63 21.28 -8.66
C VAL A 924 -15.01 20.80 -8.25
N SER A 925 -16.01 21.67 -8.35
CA SER A 925 -17.37 21.30 -8.01
C SER A 925 -17.90 20.31 -9.05
N MET A 926 -18.84 19.43 -8.67
CA MET A 926 -19.47 18.52 -9.62
C MET A 926 -20.14 19.28 -10.79
N GLU A 927 -20.53 20.53 -10.55
CA GLU A 927 -21.14 21.45 -11.52
C GLU A 927 -20.16 21.81 -12.66
N ASP A 928 -18.88 22.04 -12.35
CA ASP A 928 -17.84 22.40 -13.35
C ASP A 928 -17.52 21.26 -14.35
N LEU A 929 -17.99 20.04 -14.06
CA LEU A 929 -17.81 18.85 -14.89
C LEU A 929 -18.99 18.58 -15.83
N ILE A 930 -20.09 19.32 -15.68
CA ILE A 930 -21.31 19.17 -16.49
C ILE A 930 -21.33 20.28 -17.53
N ALA A 931 -21.60 19.95 -18.79
CA ALA A 931 -21.68 20.96 -19.85
C ALA A 931 -22.90 21.86 -19.62
N ASP A 932 -22.68 23.18 -19.70
CA ASP A 932 -23.76 24.17 -19.74
C ASP A 932 -24.43 24.11 -21.12
N GLU A 933 -25.54 23.39 -21.21
CA GLU A 933 -26.32 23.21 -22.44
C GLU A 933 -27.81 23.45 -22.19
N ASP A 934 -28.52 23.92 -23.22
CA ASP A 934 -29.96 24.12 -23.14
C ASP A 934 -30.70 22.77 -23.21
N VAL A 935 -31.54 22.52 -22.21
CA VAL A 935 -32.38 21.33 -22.10
C VAL A 935 -33.86 21.71 -21.98
N VAL A 936 -34.71 20.84 -22.52
CA VAL A 936 -36.16 20.93 -22.39
C VAL A 936 -36.60 20.17 -21.14
N VAL A 937 -37.16 20.87 -20.16
CA VAL A 937 -37.74 20.27 -18.96
C VAL A 937 -39.24 20.09 -19.16
N THR A 938 -39.74 18.89 -18.87
CA THR A 938 -41.17 18.56 -18.91
C THR A 938 -41.59 18.02 -17.55
N ILE A 939 -42.63 18.61 -16.96
CA ILE A 939 -43.22 18.19 -15.69
C ILE A 939 -44.73 17.98 -15.90
N THR A 940 -45.27 16.85 -15.47
CA THR A 940 -46.72 16.55 -15.55
C THR A 940 -47.47 16.98 -14.29
N ARG A 941 -48.80 17.13 -14.39
CA ARG A 941 -49.65 17.47 -13.24
C ARG A 941 -49.54 16.45 -12.11
N THR A 942 -49.28 15.18 -12.44
CA THR A 942 -49.08 14.12 -11.45
C THR A 942 -47.65 14.05 -10.90
N GLY A 943 -46.76 15.00 -11.25
CA GLY A 943 -45.43 15.13 -10.64
C GLY A 943 -44.32 14.36 -11.32
N TYR A 944 -44.50 13.86 -12.56
CA TYR A 944 -43.40 13.26 -13.32
C TYR A 944 -42.57 14.33 -14.02
N ALA A 945 -41.26 14.37 -13.76
CA ALA A 945 -40.31 15.29 -14.37
C ALA A 945 -39.24 14.57 -15.19
N LYS A 946 -38.80 15.21 -16.26
CA LYS A 946 -37.65 14.79 -17.08
C LYS A 946 -36.98 16.00 -17.74
N ARG A 947 -35.72 15.80 -18.16
CA ARG A 947 -35.04 16.68 -19.12
C ARG A 947 -34.79 15.95 -20.44
N THR A 948 -34.82 16.67 -21.55
CA THR A 948 -34.55 16.16 -22.90
C THR A 948 -33.69 17.17 -23.63
N ARG A 949 -32.67 16.73 -24.39
CA ARG A 949 -31.82 17.63 -25.18
C ARG A 949 -32.65 18.41 -26.22
N THR A 950 -32.33 19.68 -26.42
CA THR A 950 -33.08 20.61 -27.29
C THR A 950 -33.03 20.21 -28.78
N ASP A 951 -31.96 19.56 -29.22
CA ASP A 951 -31.78 19.06 -30.59
C ASP A 951 -32.83 18.00 -31.01
N LEU A 952 -33.38 17.25 -30.06
CA LEU A 952 -34.47 16.30 -30.25
C LEU A 952 -35.83 16.97 -30.57
N TYR A 953 -35.91 18.31 -30.45
CA TYR A 953 -37.12 19.12 -30.70
C TYR A 953 -37.04 20.04 -31.96
N ARG A 954 -36.09 19.83 -32.89
CA ARG A 954 -35.98 20.65 -34.12
C ARG A 954 -37.17 20.53 -35.09
N ALA A 955 -37.52 21.67 -35.73
CA ALA A 955 -38.79 21.98 -36.40
C ALA A 955 -39.13 21.20 -37.70
N GLN A 956 -40.43 21.01 -37.93
CA GLN A 956 -41.06 20.59 -39.19
C GLN A 956 -41.60 21.84 -39.94
N LYS A 957 -41.35 21.98 -41.25
CA LYS A 957 -41.86 23.09 -42.09
C LYS A 957 -43.39 23.08 -42.22
N ARG A 958 -43.99 24.25 -42.54
CA ARG A 958 -45.43 24.48 -42.76
C ARG A 958 -46.11 23.32 -43.52
N GLY A 959 -47.19 22.77 -42.94
CA GLY A 959 -48.09 21.80 -43.58
C GLY A 959 -48.10 20.37 -43.01
N GLY A 960 -47.39 20.08 -41.92
CA GLY A 960 -47.38 18.74 -41.27
C GLY A 960 -48.40 18.57 -40.15
N LYS A 961 -49.02 17.37 -40.03
CA LYS A 961 -49.80 16.95 -38.85
C LYS A 961 -48.89 16.90 -37.60
N GLY A 962 -49.34 17.50 -36.50
CA GLY A 962 -48.55 17.75 -35.28
C GLY A 962 -47.79 16.54 -34.70
N VAL A 963 -46.71 16.83 -33.97
CA VAL A 963 -45.79 15.85 -33.38
C VAL A 963 -46.19 15.52 -31.92
N GLN A 964 -46.26 14.24 -31.56
CA GLN A 964 -46.49 13.78 -30.17
C GLN A 964 -45.25 14.02 -29.28
N GLY A 965 -45.40 14.82 -28.22
CA GLY A 965 -44.33 15.28 -27.33
C GLY A 965 -44.01 14.40 -26.10
N ALA A 966 -44.90 13.53 -25.62
CA ALA A 966 -44.65 12.55 -24.54
C ALA A 966 -45.73 11.47 -24.46
N ALA A 967 -45.41 10.24 -24.00
CA ALA A 967 -46.40 9.19 -23.75
C ALA A 967 -47.02 9.33 -22.35
N LEU A 968 -48.06 10.14 -22.25
CA LEU A 968 -48.79 10.40 -21.00
C LEU A 968 -49.57 9.15 -20.53
N LYS A 969 -49.84 9.03 -19.23
CA LYS A 969 -50.84 8.07 -18.71
C LYS A 969 -52.22 8.52 -19.22
N GLN A 970 -53.20 7.62 -19.35
CA GLN A 970 -54.60 8.04 -19.52
C GLN A 970 -54.91 9.07 -18.41
N ASP A 971 -55.37 10.26 -18.83
CA ASP A 971 -55.73 11.40 -17.97
C ASP A 971 -54.57 12.18 -17.30
N ASP A 972 -53.31 12.03 -17.74
CA ASP A 972 -52.20 12.88 -17.31
C ASP A 972 -51.80 13.89 -18.40
N ILE A 973 -51.45 15.11 -17.98
CA ILE A 973 -51.11 16.21 -18.89
C ILE A 973 -49.84 16.93 -18.40
N VAL A 974 -49.09 17.48 -19.34
CA VAL A 974 -47.93 18.32 -19.04
C VAL A 974 -48.43 19.60 -18.35
N SER A 975 -47.93 19.87 -17.14
CA SER A 975 -48.23 21.07 -16.35
C SER A 975 -47.16 22.16 -16.52
N HIS A 976 -45.90 21.77 -16.70
CA HIS A 976 -44.81 22.69 -17.00
C HIS A 976 -43.93 22.15 -18.13
N PHE A 977 -43.61 23.02 -19.08
CA PHE A 977 -42.72 22.73 -20.20
C PHE A 977 -41.91 24.00 -20.45
N PHE A 978 -40.59 23.94 -20.31
CA PHE A 978 -39.73 25.10 -20.50
C PHE A 978 -38.33 24.67 -20.90
N VAL A 979 -37.58 25.59 -21.51
CA VAL A 979 -36.16 25.42 -21.82
C VAL A 979 -35.35 26.13 -20.75
N CYS A 980 -34.35 25.45 -20.21
CA CYS A 980 -33.42 26.01 -19.25
C CYS A 980 -32.00 25.48 -19.50
N SER A 981 -31.01 26.20 -18.97
CA SER A 981 -29.65 25.65 -18.89
C SER A 981 -29.66 24.43 -17.96
N THR A 982 -28.78 23.45 -18.21
CA THR A 982 -28.47 22.36 -17.27
C THR A 982 -28.15 22.86 -15.86
N HIS A 983 -27.63 24.09 -15.73
CA HIS A 983 -27.20 24.72 -14.50
C HIS A 983 -28.27 25.58 -13.83
N ASP A 984 -29.43 25.81 -14.46
CA ASP A 984 -30.49 26.59 -13.84
C ASP A 984 -31.12 25.85 -12.65
N TRP A 985 -31.59 26.60 -11.66
CA TRP A 985 -32.36 26.07 -10.55
C TRP A 985 -33.84 25.96 -10.88
N ILE A 986 -34.44 24.84 -10.50
CA ILE A 986 -35.87 24.58 -10.55
C ILE A 986 -36.37 24.48 -9.11
N LEU A 987 -37.18 25.45 -8.70
CA LEU A 987 -37.83 25.51 -7.39
C LEU A 987 -39.22 24.88 -7.45
N PHE A 988 -39.48 23.93 -6.56
CA PHE A 988 -40.75 23.23 -6.43
C PHE A 988 -41.44 23.68 -5.13
N PHE A 989 -42.53 24.41 -5.27
CA PHE A 989 -43.37 24.85 -4.16
C PHE A 989 -44.51 23.88 -3.96
N THR A 990 -44.74 23.44 -2.73
CA THR A 990 -45.76 22.43 -2.42
C THR A 990 -46.99 23.03 -1.74
N ASN A 991 -48.12 22.33 -1.78
CA ASN A 991 -49.36 22.73 -1.10
C ASN A 991 -49.16 22.94 0.42
N LYS A 992 -48.21 22.22 1.03
CA LYS A 992 -47.82 22.36 2.45
C LYS A 992 -46.86 23.54 2.72
N GLY A 993 -46.61 24.40 1.73
CA GLY A 993 -45.81 25.61 1.90
C GLY A 993 -44.30 25.34 2.02
N ARG A 994 -43.81 24.19 1.54
CA ARG A 994 -42.38 23.87 1.47
C ARG A 994 -41.83 24.20 0.09
N VAL A 995 -40.52 24.43 0.05
CA VAL A 995 -39.76 24.75 -1.16
C VAL A 995 -38.63 23.74 -1.30
N TYR A 996 -38.63 23.01 -2.39
CA TYR A 996 -37.55 22.12 -2.80
C TYR A 996 -36.83 22.73 -4.00
N ARG A 997 -35.59 22.30 -4.23
CA ARG A 997 -34.80 22.73 -5.37
C ARG A 997 -34.12 21.56 -6.03
N ALA A 998 -33.97 21.64 -7.35
CA ALA A 998 -33.07 20.79 -8.11
C ALA A 998 -32.41 21.63 -9.20
N LYS A 999 -31.16 21.33 -9.54
CA LYS A 999 -30.56 21.77 -10.81
C LYS A 999 -31.21 21.02 -11.95
N ALA A 1000 -31.30 21.65 -13.13
CA ALA A 1000 -31.89 21.00 -14.28
C ALA A 1000 -31.20 19.67 -14.63
N TYR A 1001 -29.85 19.58 -14.51
CA TYR A 1001 -29.11 18.33 -14.76
C TYR A 1001 -29.46 17.17 -13.81
N GLU A 1002 -30.01 17.47 -12.62
CA GLU A 1002 -30.42 16.45 -11.63
C GLU A 1002 -31.74 15.77 -12.02
N LEU A 1003 -32.51 16.36 -12.95
CA LEU A 1003 -33.66 15.69 -13.54
C LEU A 1003 -33.20 14.59 -14.50
N PRO A 1004 -33.92 13.45 -14.55
CA PRO A 1004 -33.52 12.33 -15.39
C PRO A 1004 -33.57 12.72 -16.86
N GLU A 1005 -32.46 12.48 -17.56
CA GLU A 1005 -32.41 12.63 -19.01
C GLU A 1005 -33.16 11.48 -19.67
N ALA A 1006 -34.16 11.82 -20.48
CA ALA A 1006 -34.97 10.81 -21.14
C ALA A 1006 -35.41 11.26 -22.53
N ASN A 1007 -35.64 10.28 -23.40
CA ASN A 1007 -36.12 10.53 -24.76
C ASN A 1007 -37.54 11.14 -24.76
N ARG A 1008 -37.95 11.76 -25.88
CA ARG A 1008 -39.22 12.51 -26.01
C ARG A 1008 -40.44 11.69 -25.56
N THR A 1009 -40.50 10.40 -25.86
CA THR A 1009 -41.65 9.54 -25.54
C THR A 1009 -41.64 9.00 -24.10
N ALA A 1010 -40.53 9.06 -23.38
CA ALA A 1010 -40.42 8.52 -22.02
C ALA A 1010 -41.16 9.40 -20.98
N ARG A 1011 -41.63 8.78 -19.89
CA ARG A 1011 -42.43 9.46 -18.85
C ARG A 1011 -41.61 10.30 -17.87
N GLY A 1012 -40.33 10.01 -17.71
CA GLY A 1012 -39.52 10.61 -16.65
C GLY A 1012 -39.73 9.92 -15.29
N GLN A 1013 -39.28 10.58 -14.22
CA GLN A 1013 -39.36 10.09 -12.84
C GLN A 1013 -40.26 10.99 -12.00
N HIS A 1014 -40.97 10.43 -11.04
CA HIS A 1014 -41.78 11.21 -10.12
C HIS A 1014 -40.89 12.03 -9.18
N VAL A 1015 -41.10 13.35 -9.13
CA VAL A 1015 -40.30 14.31 -8.36
C VAL A 1015 -40.25 14.02 -6.85
N ALA A 1016 -41.32 13.42 -6.28
CA ALA A 1016 -41.31 13.03 -4.87
C ALA A 1016 -40.19 12.01 -4.52
N ASN A 1017 -39.77 11.18 -5.49
CA ASN A 1017 -38.67 10.23 -5.28
C ASN A 1017 -37.30 10.92 -5.32
N LEU A 1018 -37.20 12.07 -5.97
CA LEU A 1018 -35.98 12.88 -6.06
C LEU A 1018 -35.86 13.86 -4.88
N LEU A 1019 -36.99 14.41 -4.43
CA LEU A 1019 -37.06 15.55 -3.51
C LEU A 1019 -37.62 15.19 -2.12
N ALA A 1020 -37.87 13.91 -1.82
CA ALA A 1020 -38.30 13.43 -0.50
C ALA A 1020 -39.51 14.19 0.09
N PHE A 1021 -40.64 14.23 -0.64
CA PHE A 1021 -41.89 14.84 -0.18
C PHE A 1021 -42.48 14.10 1.03
N GLN A 1022 -43.22 14.82 1.87
CA GLN A 1022 -44.01 14.24 2.95
C GLN A 1022 -45.31 13.59 2.41
N PRO A 1023 -45.97 12.72 3.19
CA PRO A 1023 -47.31 12.23 2.84
C PRO A 1023 -48.29 13.38 2.57
N ASP A 1024 -49.15 13.23 1.57
CA ASP A 1024 -50.15 14.21 1.11
C ASP A 1024 -49.60 15.56 0.60
N GLU A 1025 -48.29 15.63 0.36
CA GLU A 1025 -47.61 16.79 -0.23
C GLU A 1025 -47.56 16.69 -1.77
N HIS A 1026 -48.05 17.71 -2.46
CA HIS A 1026 -48.03 17.81 -3.92
C HIS A 1026 -47.56 19.18 -4.40
N ILE A 1027 -47.10 19.27 -5.64
CA ILE A 1027 -46.61 20.52 -6.24
C ILE A 1027 -47.77 21.48 -6.43
N ALA A 1028 -47.66 22.67 -5.84
CA ALA A 1028 -48.54 23.80 -6.05
C ALA A 1028 -48.03 24.74 -7.17
N GLN A 1029 -46.71 24.93 -7.28
CA GLN A 1029 -46.09 25.80 -8.29
C GLN A 1029 -44.65 25.34 -8.59
N VAL A 1030 -44.20 25.49 -9.83
CA VAL A 1030 -42.79 25.33 -10.23
C VAL A 1030 -42.26 26.67 -10.75
N MET A 1031 -41.02 27.00 -10.40
CA MET A 1031 -40.35 28.23 -10.82
C MET A 1031 -38.91 27.94 -11.22
N GLN A 1032 -38.51 28.41 -12.40
CA GLN A 1032 -37.11 28.40 -12.83
C GLN A 1032 -36.44 29.72 -12.43
N ILE A 1033 -35.22 29.64 -11.91
CA ILE A 1033 -34.34 30.80 -11.70
C ILE A 1033 -32.92 30.42 -12.14
N LYS A 1034 -32.20 31.37 -12.75
CA LYS A 1034 -30.78 31.19 -13.06
C LYS A 1034 -29.96 31.11 -11.77
N ASP A 1035 -30.21 32.05 -10.88
CA ASP A 1035 -29.62 32.13 -9.54
C ASP A 1035 -30.59 32.83 -8.57
N TYR A 1036 -30.24 32.85 -7.29
CA TYR A 1036 -31.04 33.47 -6.23
C TYR A 1036 -30.98 35.01 -6.22
N THR A 1037 -30.30 35.63 -7.19
CA THR A 1037 -30.29 37.09 -7.42
C THR A 1037 -31.27 37.53 -8.50
N ALA A 1038 -31.97 36.59 -9.17
CA ALA A 1038 -32.94 36.85 -10.23
C ALA A 1038 -34.07 37.84 -9.85
N SER A 1039 -34.39 37.96 -8.57
CA SER A 1039 -35.32 38.95 -8.03
C SER A 1039 -35.00 39.21 -6.56
N PRO A 1040 -35.19 40.42 -6.03
CA PRO A 1040 -34.92 40.71 -4.63
C PRO A 1040 -35.83 39.92 -3.68
N TYR A 1041 -37.09 39.66 -4.07
CA TYR A 1041 -38.06 38.96 -3.22
C TYR A 1041 -38.84 37.86 -3.95
N LEU A 1042 -39.26 36.89 -3.14
CA LEU A 1042 -40.27 35.89 -3.46
C LEU A 1042 -41.53 36.19 -2.62
N VAL A 1043 -42.68 36.23 -3.27
CA VAL A 1043 -43.98 36.36 -2.61
C VAL A 1043 -44.75 35.05 -2.71
N LEU A 1044 -45.24 34.56 -1.57
CA LEU A 1044 -46.09 33.38 -1.45
C LEU A 1044 -47.50 33.80 -1.04
N ALA A 1045 -48.53 33.13 -1.55
CA ALA A 1045 -49.92 33.36 -1.18
C ALA A 1045 -50.67 32.08 -0.85
N THR A 1046 -51.49 32.13 0.19
CA THR A 1046 -52.26 30.98 0.68
C THR A 1046 -53.73 31.07 0.30
N LYS A 1047 -54.42 29.93 0.35
CA LYS A 1047 -55.84 29.75 0.07
C LYS A 1047 -56.73 30.66 0.92
N ASN A 1048 -56.37 30.88 2.18
CA ASN A 1048 -57.08 31.78 3.09
C ASN A 1048 -56.72 33.27 2.92
N GLY A 1049 -55.87 33.62 1.94
CA GLY A 1049 -55.64 35.01 1.54
C GLY A 1049 -54.49 35.68 2.28
N LEU A 1050 -53.64 34.91 2.95
CA LEU A 1050 -52.38 35.40 3.49
C LEU A 1050 -51.36 35.53 2.36
N VAL A 1051 -50.57 36.60 2.39
CA VAL A 1051 -49.44 36.84 1.49
C VAL A 1051 -48.18 37.05 2.31
N LYS A 1052 -47.06 36.56 1.80
CA LYS A 1052 -45.77 36.74 2.45
C LYS A 1052 -44.67 37.04 1.47
N LYS A 1053 -43.98 38.16 1.69
CA LYS A 1053 -42.76 38.54 0.99
C LYS A 1053 -41.54 38.11 1.79
N THR A 1054 -40.60 37.41 1.16
CA THR A 1054 -39.35 36.93 1.75
C THR A 1054 -38.21 37.24 0.77
N LYS A 1055 -36.99 37.49 1.26
CA LYS A 1055 -35.83 37.64 0.36
C LYS A 1055 -35.59 36.34 -0.41
N LEU A 1056 -35.34 36.41 -1.72
CA LEU A 1056 -35.13 35.20 -2.52
C LEU A 1056 -33.89 34.42 -2.05
N THR A 1057 -32.82 35.12 -1.69
CA THR A 1057 -31.57 34.56 -1.16
C THR A 1057 -31.75 33.71 0.10
N ASP A 1058 -32.80 33.93 0.89
CA ASP A 1058 -33.07 33.12 2.09
C ASP A 1058 -33.43 31.67 1.75
N PHE A 1059 -33.76 31.39 0.48
CA PHE A 1059 -34.06 30.06 -0.05
C PHE A 1059 -32.84 29.36 -0.66
N ASP A 1060 -31.66 29.98 -0.66
CA ASP A 1060 -30.42 29.33 -1.08
C ASP A 1060 -29.85 28.46 0.06
N SER A 1061 -30.09 27.15 0.00
CA SER A 1061 -29.59 26.22 1.00
C SER A 1061 -29.48 24.80 0.47
N ASN A 1062 -28.37 24.11 0.80
CA ASN A 1062 -28.06 22.73 0.40
C ASN A 1062 -28.89 21.64 1.10
N ARG A 1063 -29.95 21.99 1.83
CA ARG A 1063 -30.78 21.01 2.57
C ARG A 1063 -31.70 20.23 1.62
N SER A 1064 -31.50 18.93 1.53
CA SER A 1064 -32.30 17.99 0.71
C SER A 1064 -33.73 17.80 1.20
N GLY A 1065 -33.98 17.96 2.50
CA GLY A 1065 -35.31 17.76 3.09
C GLY A 1065 -36.35 18.84 2.78
N GLY A 1066 -36.05 19.82 1.92
CA GLY A 1066 -36.91 20.95 1.61
C GLY A 1066 -36.92 22.03 2.71
N LEU A 1067 -37.20 23.26 2.30
CA LEU A 1067 -37.22 24.44 3.15
C LEU A 1067 -38.65 24.85 3.48
N ILE A 1068 -38.90 25.32 4.70
CA ILE A 1068 -40.19 25.94 5.03
C ILE A 1068 -40.25 27.26 4.28
N GLY A 1069 -41.24 27.41 3.40
CA GLY A 1069 -41.50 28.64 2.66
C GLY A 1069 -42.53 29.53 3.33
N ILE A 1070 -43.54 28.96 4.00
CA ILE A 1070 -44.56 29.66 4.79
C ILE A 1070 -45.16 28.73 5.86
N ASN A 1071 -45.47 29.28 7.04
CA ASN A 1071 -46.18 28.51 8.08
C ASN A 1071 -47.68 28.59 7.82
N LEU A 1072 -48.27 27.49 7.37
CA LEU A 1072 -49.71 27.34 7.16
C LEU A 1072 -50.43 27.07 8.48
N LYS A 1073 -51.68 27.53 8.58
CA LYS A 1073 -52.61 27.17 9.66
C LYS A 1073 -53.43 25.95 9.23
N ASP A 1074 -54.09 25.28 10.17
CA ASP A 1074 -54.92 24.11 9.88
C ASP A 1074 -55.94 24.41 8.76
N ASP A 1075 -56.00 23.53 7.77
CA ASP A 1075 -56.78 23.62 6.52
C ASP A 1075 -56.40 24.73 5.51
N ASP A 1076 -55.26 25.43 5.69
CA ASP A 1076 -54.71 26.37 4.68
C ASP A 1076 -53.70 25.68 3.75
N GLU A 1077 -53.61 26.14 2.51
CA GLU A 1077 -52.70 25.60 1.49
C GLU A 1077 -52.03 26.71 0.69
N LEU A 1078 -50.81 26.47 0.19
CA LEU A 1078 -50.15 27.39 -0.72
C LEU A 1078 -50.82 27.34 -2.10
N VAL A 1079 -51.19 28.50 -2.64
CA VAL A 1079 -51.88 28.64 -3.94
C VAL A 1079 -50.98 29.26 -5.01
N GLY A 1080 -50.03 30.11 -4.64
CA GLY A 1080 -49.17 30.76 -5.63
C GLY A 1080 -47.83 31.24 -5.08
N ALA A 1081 -46.84 31.25 -5.96
CA ALA A 1081 -45.51 31.79 -5.71
C ALA A 1081 -45.07 32.65 -6.91
N VAL A 1082 -44.61 33.88 -6.66
CA VAL A 1082 -44.17 34.82 -7.70
C VAL A 1082 -42.91 35.57 -7.26
N LEU A 1083 -42.02 35.86 -8.21
CA LEU A 1083 -40.90 36.77 -8.01
C LEU A 1083 -41.39 38.21 -8.11
N CYS A 1084 -40.95 39.07 -7.20
CA CYS A 1084 -41.48 40.43 -7.05
C CYS A 1084 -40.37 41.41 -6.66
N SER A 1085 -40.39 42.60 -7.24
CA SER A 1085 -39.62 43.77 -6.77
C SER A 1085 -40.50 44.70 -5.90
N PRO A 1086 -39.92 45.61 -5.10
CA PRO A 1086 -40.69 46.57 -4.30
C PRO A 1086 -41.61 47.49 -5.11
N GLU A 1087 -41.25 47.73 -6.38
CA GLU A 1087 -41.96 48.62 -7.31
C GLU A 1087 -43.19 47.94 -7.96
N ASP A 1088 -43.31 46.61 -7.81
CA ASP A 1088 -44.34 45.82 -8.47
C ASP A 1088 -45.69 45.90 -7.72
N ASP A 1089 -46.80 45.74 -8.45
CA ASP A 1089 -48.11 45.50 -7.85
C ASP A 1089 -48.45 44.01 -7.86
N LEU A 1090 -49.10 43.54 -6.81
CA LEU A 1090 -49.66 42.19 -6.74
C LEU A 1090 -51.17 42.24 -6.99
N LEU A 1091 -51.65 41.33 -7.84
CA LEU A 1091 -53.07 41.10 -8.08
C LEU A 1091 -53.46 39.72 -7.53
N LEU A 1092 -54.37 39.72 -6.56
CA LEU A 1092 -54.99 38.52 -6.01
C LEU A 1092 -56.41 38.40 -6.55
N VAL A 1093 -56.82 37.19 -6.90
CA VAL A 1093 -58.17 36.89 -7.42
C VAL A 1093 -58.78 35.74 -6.62
N SER A 1094 -60.05 35.89 -6.23
CA SER A 1094 -60.81 34.88 -5.48
C SER A 1094 -61.66 34.00 -6.39
N ALA A 1095 -62.02 32.81 -5.91
CA ALA A 1095 -62.86 31.87 -6.64
C ALA A 1095 -64.29 32.41 -6.89
N GLU A 1096 -64.84 33.24 -6.01
CA GLU A 1096 -66.15 33.89 -6.22
C GLU A 1096 -66.08 35.19 -7.06
N GLY A 1097 -64.91 35.53 -7.61
CA GLY A 1097 -64.78 36.62 -8.57
C GLY A 1097 -64.54 37.99 -7.97
N GLN A 1098 -63.95 38.07 -6.77
CA GLN A 1098 -63.33 39.29 -6.24
C GLN A 1098 -61.86 39.37 -6.65
N SER A 1099 -61.31 40.58 -6.67
CA SER A 1099 -59.89 40.81 -6.95
C SER A 1099 -59.36 42.02 -6.20
N ILE A 1100 -58.12 41.95 -5.72
CA ILE A 1100 -57.45 43.08 -5.06
C ILE A 1100 -56.07 43.29 -5.66
N ARG A 1101 -55.80 44.52 -6.08
CA ARG A 1101 -54.49 44.97 -6.56
C ARG A 1101 -53.87 45.88 -5.50
N PHE A 1102 -52.65 45.62 -5.06
CA PHE A 1102 -51.95 46.48 -4.09
C PHE A 1102 -50.44 46.50 -4.35
N HIS A 1103 -49.77 47.56 -3.93
CA HIS A 1103 -48.32 47.72 -4.07
C HIS A 1103 -47.53 46.72 -3.22
N ALA A 1104 -46.44 46.17 -3.76
CA ALA A 1104 -45.54 45.26 -3.05
C ALA A 1104 -44.40 45.98 -2.29
N THR A 1105 -44.52 47.29 -2.08
CA THR A 1105 -43.54 48.11 -1.34
C THR A 1105 -43.29 47.58 0.06
N ASP A 1106 -42.14 47.91 0.66
CA ASP A 1106 -41.79 47.45 2.02
C ASP A 1106 -42.74 48.00 3.10
N GLU A 1107 -43.39 49.14 2.84
CA GLU A 1107 -44.42 49.72 3.71
C GLU A 1107 -45.73 48.92 3.66
N ALA A 1108 -46.17 48.54 2.45
CA ALA A 1108 -47.42 47.81 2.26
C ALA A 1108 -47.28 46.32 2.61
N LEU A 1109 -46.16 45.70 2.22
CA LEU A 1109 -45.87 44.29 2.42
C LEU A 1109 -44.40 44.11 2.85
N ARG A 1110 -44.12 44.26 4.15
CA ARG A 1110 -42.75 44.11 4.68
C ARG A 1110 -42.14 42.73 4.39
N PRO A 1111 -40.84 42.64 4.07
CA PRO A 1111 -40.13 41.37 4.03
C PRO A 1111 -40.14 40.68 5.40
N MET A 1112 -40.38 39.37 5.43
CA MET A 1112 -40.44 38.54 6.63
C MET A 1112 -39.55 37.31 6.47
N GLY A 1113 -39.20 36.65 7.57
CA GLY A 1113 -38.47 35.39 7.54
C GLY A 1113 -39.30 34.22 7.01
N ARG A 1114 -38.61 33.17 6.57
CA ARG A 1114 -39.19 31.94 5.99
C ARG A 1114 -40.18 31.21 6.89
N ALA A 1115 -39.90 31.06 8.18
CA ALA A 1115 -40.78 30.34 9.12
C ALA A 1115 -41.85 31.26 9.77
N THR A 1116 -42.57 32.03 8.95
CA THR A 1116 -43.67 32.92 9.38
C THR A 1116 -44.90 32.75 8.50
N SER A 1117 -46.08 33.13 8.99
CA SER A 1117 -47.38 32.92 8.31
C SER A 1117 -47.80 34.03 7.34
N GLY A 1118 -47.02 35.11 7.21
CA GLY A 1118 -47.38 36.24 6.34
C GLY A 1118 -48.44 37.18 6.93
N VAL A 1119 -48.96 38.07 6.10
CA VAL A 1119 -49.96 39.09 6.44
C VAL A 1119 -51.20 38.95 5.54
N LEU A 1120 -52.35 39.46 5.97
CA LEU A 1120 -53.57 39.39 5.15
C LEU A 1120 -53.41 40.24 3.88
N GLY A 1121 -53.49 39.58 2.72
CA GLY A 1121 -53.47 40.19 1.39
C GLY A 1121 -54.86 40.47 0.86
N MET A 1122 -55.81 39.55 1.08
CA MET A 1122 -57.20 39.68 0.67
C MET A 1122 -58.14 39.09 1.73
N ARG A 1123 -59.31 39.70 1.93
CA ARG A 1123 -60.34 39.19 2.85
C ARG A 1123 -61.50 38.57 2.06
N PHE A 1124 -61.87 37.34 2.40
CA PHE A 1124 -62.95 36.61 1.75
C PHE A 1124 -64.28 36.70 2.52
N ASN A 1125 -65.38 36.43 1.82
CA ASN A 1125 -66.66 36.11 2.45
C ASN A 1125 -66.69 34.62 2.82
N SER A 1126 -67.66 34.19 3.63
CA SER A 1126 -67.81 32.78 4.00
C SER A 1126 -68.03 31.92 2.76
N GLY A 1127 -67.11 30.98 2.50
CA GLY A 1127 -67.15 30.06 1.34
C GLY A 1127 -66.28 30.46 0.14
N ASP A 1128 -65.63 31.63 0.17
CA ASP A 1128 -64.70 32.10 -0.87
C ASP A 1128 -63.23 31.89 -0.46
N GLU A 1129 -62.36 31.73 -1.45
CA GLU A 1129 -60.95 31.38 -1.27
C GLU A 1129 -60.08 32.03 -2.35
N LEU A 1130 -58.78 32.16 -2.07
CA LEU A 1130 -57.83 32.66 -3.05
C LEU A 1130 -57.67 31.64 -4.18
N LEU A 1131 -57.85 32.09 -5.42
CA LEU A 1131 -57.70 31.27 -6.61
C LEU A 1131 -56.32 31.45 -7.26
N SER A 1132 -55.82 32.68 -7.32
CA SER A 1132 -54.54 32.97 -7.98
C SER A 1132 -53.89 34.25 -7.46
N MET A 1133 -52.58 34.33 -7.57
CA MET A 1133 -51.79 35.56 -7.41
C MET A 1133 -50.92 35.76 -8.64
N GLY A 1134 -50.81 37.01 -9.10
CA GLY A 1134 -49.89 37.39 -10.18
C GLY A 1134 -49.26 38.76 -9.94
N VAL A 1135 -48.12 38.98 -10.56
CA VAL A 1135 -47.46 40.30 -10.61
C VAL A 1135 -48.02 41.09 -11.77
N VAL A 1136 -48.44 42.32 -11.51
CA VAL A 1136 -48.99 43.21 -12.52
C VAL A 1136 -47.87 43.70 -13.43
N ARG A 1137 -48.08 43.54 -14.74
CA ARG A 1137 -47.25 44.12 -15.80
C ARG A 1137 -48.16 44.91 -16.72
N SER A 1138 -47.76 46.14 -17.06
CA SER A 1138 -48.47 46.99 -18.01
C SER A 1138 -48.68 46.26 -19.35
N ASP A 1139 -49.73 46.62 -20.09
CA ASP A 1139 -50.07 46.02 -21.39
C ASP A 1139 -50.54 44.55 -21.37
N ARG A 1140 -50.78 43.96 -20.19
CA ARG A 1140 -51.33 42.59 -20.04
C ARG A 1140 -52.83 42.55 -19.73
N TYR A 1141 -53.41 41.36 -19.84
CA TYR A 1141 -54.82 41.11 -19.55
C TYR A 1141 -54.97 40.11 -18.40
N VAL A 1142 -55.98 40.32 -17.55
CA VAL A 1142 -56.45 39.32 -16.59
C VAL A 1142 -57.54 38.50 -17.26
N LEU A 1143 -57.24 37.24 -17.51
CA LEU A 1143 -58.19 36.27 -18.06
C LEU A 1143 -58.76 35.43 -16.93
N VAL A 1144 -60.09 35.39 -16.86
CA VAL A 1144 -60.80 34.60 -15.85
C VAL A 1144 -61.76 33.63 -16.53
N ALA A 1145 -61.87 32.42 -15.98
CA ALA A 1145 -62.75 31.37 -16.49
C ALA A 1145 -63.54 30.71 -15.35
N THR A 1146 -64.81 30.38 -15.61
CA THR A 1146 -65.69 29.68 -14.66
C THR A 1146 -65.79 28.18 -14.93
N ASP A 1147 -66.15 27.40 -13.90
CA ASP A 1147 -66.46 25.97 -14.01
C ASP A 1147 -67.63 25.69 -14.98
N GLY A 1148 -68.54 26.64 -15.17
CA GLY A 1148 -69.60 26.58 -16.19
C GLY A 1148 -69.14 26.89 -17.63
N GLY A 1149 -67.83 27.03 -17.88
CA GLY A 1149 -67.28 27.18 -19.23
C GLY A 1149 -67.41 28.59 -19.82
N TYR A 1150 -67.51 29.63 -18.98
CA TYR A 1150 -67.53 31.03 -19.42
C TYR A 1150 -66.19 31.69 -19.11
N ALA A 1151 -65.68 32.49 -20.04
CA ALA A 1151 -64.44 33.23 -19.84
C ALA A 1151 -64.51 34.66 -20.38
N LYS A 1152 -63.60 35.49 -19.88
CA LYS A 1152 -63.33 36.83 -20.42
C LYS A 1152 -61.89 37.23 -20.13
N ARG A 1153 -61.39 38.19 -20.91
CA ARG A 1153 -60.15 38.91 -20.61
C ARG A 1153 -60.45 40.37 -20.36
N THR A 1154 -59.75 40.94 -19.39
CA THR A 1154 -59.93 42.33 -18.95
C THR A 1154 -58.57 43.00 -18.94
N PRO A 1155 -58.38 44.19 -19.52
CA PRO A 1155 -57.13 44.93 -19.38
C PRO A 1155 -56.73 45.05 -17.91
N ILE A 1156 -55.47 44.81 -17.59
CA ILE A 1156 -55.01 44.85 -16.19
C ILE A 1156 -55.12 46.25 -15.57
N ASP A 1157 -55.07 47.29 -16.40
CA ASP A 1157 -55.25 48.69 -15.99
C ASP A 1157 -56.66 49.01 -15.52
N ASP A 1158 -57.67 48.19 -15.89
CA ASP A 1158 -59.02 48.36 -15.37
C ASP A 1158 -59.06 48.07 -13.85
N TYR A 1159 -58.10 47.31 -13.30
CA TYR A 1159 -58.05 46.94 -11.88
C TYR A 1159 -57.36 48.04 -11.05
N PRO A 1160 -58.12 48.83 -10.25
CA PRO A 1160 -57.55 49.92 -9.47
C PRO A 1160 -56.74 49.39 -8.29
N VAL A 1161 -55.65 50.08 -7.99
CA VAL A 1161 -54.84 49.83 -6.79
C VAL A 1161 -55.65 50.19 -5.54
N GLN A 1162 -55.60 49.31 -4.54
CA GLN A 1162 -56.25 49.42 -3.23
C GLN A 1162 -55.22 49.08 -2.13
N GLY A 1163 -55.58 49.32 -0.86
CA GLY A 1163 -54.80 48.81 0.27
C GLY A 1163 -54.99 47.31 0.45
N ARG A 1164 -53.93 46.56 0.83
CA ARG A 1164 -54.03 45.12 1.10
C ARG A 1164 -55.01 44.80 2.23
N GLY A 1165 -55.53 43.57 2.26
CA GLY A 1165 -56.41 43.06 3.31
C GLY A 1165 -57.86 43.52 3.20
N GLY A 1166 -58.21 44.25 2.13
CA GLY A 1166 -59.59 44.55 1.75
C GLY A 1166 -60.28 43.36 1.07
N LYS A 1167 -61.58 43.50 0.79
CA LYS A 1167 -62.35 42.52 -0.01
C LYS A 1167 -62.08 42.61 -1.51
N GLY A 1168 -61.48 43.72 -1.95
CA GLY A 1168 -61.23 43.99 -3.35
C GLY A 1168 -62.48 44.45 -4.12
N VAL A 1169 -62.37 44.36 -5.44
CA VAL A 1169 -63.37 44.76 -6.43
C VAL A 1169 -63.73 43.56 -7.31
N LEU A 1170 -64.97 43.52 -7.80
CA LEU A 1170 -65.45 42.47 -8.67
C LEU A 1170 -64.60 42.36 -9.95
N THR A 1171 -64.03 41.17 -10.19
CA THR A 1171 -63.38 40.76 -11.45
C THR A 1171 -64.36 40.05 -12.39
N LEU A 1172 -65.46 39.50 -11.86
CA LEU A 1172 -66.52 38.84 -12.60
C LEU A 1172 -67.86 39.13 -11.92
N GLN A 1173 -68.91 39.45 -12.69
CA GLN A 1173 -70.25 39.54 -12.12
C GLN A 1173 -70.80 38.13 -11.88
N TYR A 1174 -70.87 37.71 -10.62
CA TYR A 1174 -71.32 36.36 -10.23
C TYR A 1174 -72.73 36.04 -10.76
N ASP A 1175 -72.88 34.86 -11.35
CA ASP A 1175 -74.15 34.31 -11.82
C ASP A 1175 -74.18 32.81 -11.49
N ARG A 1176 -75.12 32.40 -10.63
CA ARG A 1176 -75.23 31.01 -10.15
C ARG A 1176 -75.37 29.98 -11.27
N LYS A 1177 -75.87 30.36 -12.46
CA LYS A 1177 -75.97 29.45 -13.63
C LYS A 1177 -74.67 29.30 -14.41
N ARG A 1178 -73.71 30.21 -14.24
CA ARG A 1178 -72.40 30.20 -14.91
C ARG A 1178 -71.28 29.68 -14.03
N GLY A 1179 -71.55 29.57 -12.73
CA GLY A 1179 -70.71 28.95 -11.72
C GLY A 1179 -69.51 29.81 -11.29
N ARG A 1180 -68.59 29.24 -10.50
CA ARG A 1180 -67.48 29.96 -9.83
C ARG A 1180 -66.23 30.00 -10.70
N LEU A 1181 -65.31 30.92 -10.43
CA LEU A 1181 -64.02 30.95 -11.11
C LEU A 1181 -63.19 29.71 -10.76
N VAL A 1182 -62.61 29.09 -11.78
CA VAL A 1182 -61.67 27.97 -11.68
C VAL A 1182 -60.28 28.32 -12.18
N SER A 1183 -60.13 29.44 -12.88
CA SER A 1183 -58.83 29.96 -13.24
C SER A 1183 -58.84 31.47 -13.40
N ALA A 1184 -57.73 32.08 -13.02
CA ALA A 1184 -57.40 33.47 -13.25
C ALA A 1184 -55.91 33.57 -13.61
N LEU A 1185 -55.62 34.05 -14.82
CA LEU A 1185 -54.28 34.09 -15.39
C LEU A 1185 -53.98 35.51 -15.88
N ILE A 1186 -52.76 35.99 -15.65
CA ILE A 1186 -52.24 37.19 -16.31
C ILE A 1186 -51.63 36.74 -17.63
N VAL A 1187 -52.21 37.19 -18.74
CA VAL A 1187 -51.91 36.70 -20.08
C VAL A 1187 -51.63 37.85 -21.05
N GLU A 1188 -50.84 37.55 -22.07
CA GLU A 1188 -50.68 38.36 -23.26
C GLU A 1188 -51.72 37.97 -24.33
N LEU A 1189 -51.80 38.72 -25.43
CA LEU A 1189 -52.79 38.46 -26.47
C LEU A 1189 -52.57 37.10 -27.15
N ASP A 1190 -51.31 36.76 -27.39
CA ASP A 1190 -50.94 35.61 -28.20
C ASP A 1190 -50.66 34.35 -27.36
N ASP A 1191 -50.82 34.45 -26.03
CA ASP A 1191 -50.75 33.31 -25.11
C ASP A 1191 -51.79 32.25 -25.48
N GLU A 1192 -51.36 31.01 -25.66
CA GLU A 1192 -52.29 29.89 -25.84
C GLU A 1192 -52.77 29.36 -24.48
N LEU A 1193 -54.01 28.89 -24.43
CA LEU A 1193 -54.69 28.46 -23.22
C LEU A 1193 -55.29 27.08 -23.42
N TYR A 1194 -55.11 26.23 -22.42
CA TYR A 1194 -55.76 24.93 -22.34
C TYR A 1194 -56.83 24.96 -21.24
N ALA A 1195 -58.08 24.69 -21.60
CA ALA A 1195 -59.18 24.48 -20.66
C ALA A 1195 -59.52 22.99 -20.57
N ILE A 1196 -59.60 22.46 -19.35
CA ILE A 1196 -59.79 21.02 -19.08
C ILE A 1196 -61.14 20.82 -18.39
N THR A 1197 -61.90 19.81 -18.82
CA THR A 1197 -63.19 19.46 -18.23
C THR A 1197 -63.09 18.29 -17.23
N SER A 1198 -64.11 18.13 -16.39
CA SER A 1198 -64.21 17.07 -15.37
C SER A 1198 -64.27 15.65 -15.93
N GLN A 1199 -64.56 15.50 -17.23
CA GLN A 1199 -64.56 14.24 -17.99
C GLN A 1199 -63.29 14.07 -18.85
N GLY A 1200 -62.27 14.90 -18.65
CA GLY A 1200 -60.97 14.79 -19.35
C GLY A 1200 -60.92 15.42 -20.75
N GLY A 1201 -61.99 16.06 -21.24
CA GLY A 1201 -61.97 16.82 -22.50
C GLY A 1201 -61.14 18.09 -22.37
N VAL A 1202 -60.24 18.36 -23.34
CA VAL A 1202 -59.33 19.51 -23.36
C VAL A 1202 -59.60 20.40 -24.59
N ILE A 1203 -59.69 21.71 -24.39
CA ILE A 1203 -59.80 22.71 -25.46
C ILE A 1203 -58.58 23.63 -25.44
N ARG A 1204 -58.00 23.85 -26.63
CA ARG A 1204 -56.96 24.84 -26.88
C ARG A 1204 -57.56 26.06 -27.55
N THR A 1205 -57.30 27.25 -27.02
CA THR A 1205 -57.73 28.54 -27.59
C THR A 1205 -56.67 29.60 -27.30
N THR A 1206 -56.61 30.67 -28.07
CA THR A 1206 -55.69 31.79 -27.77
C THR A 1206 -56.36 32.79 -26.84
N ALA A 1207 -55.59 33.48 -26.00
CA ALA A 1207 -56.10 34.54 -25.15
C ALA A 1207 -56.80 35.64 -25.96
N LYS A 1208 -56.34 35.91 -27.19
CA LYS A 1208 -56.96 36.83 -28.15
C LYS A 1208 -58.40 36.47 -28.52
N GLU A 1209 -58.72 35.18 -28.63
CA GLU A 1209 -60.06 34.69 -28.96
C GLU A 1209 -61.05 34.85 -27.79
N VAL A 1210 -60.55 34.86 -26.56
CA VAL A 1210 -61.38 35.12 -25.38
C VAL A 1210 -61.86 36.58 -25.42
N ARG A 1211 -63.15 36.81 -25.20
CA ARG A 1211 -63.72 38.17 -25.39
C ARG A 1211 -63.11 39.19 -24.42
N LYS A 1212 -62.65 40.32 -24.96
CA LYS A 1212 -62.30 41.52 -24.19
C LYS A 1212 -63.57 42.15 -23.61
N ALA A 1213 -63.65 42.27 -22.29
CA ALA A 1213 -64.77 42.87 -21.59
C ALA A 1213 -64.30 43.52 -20.29
N GLY A 1214 -65.06 44.49 -19.77
CA GLY A 1214 -64.75 45.14 -18.49
C GLY A 1214 -64.85 44.17 -17.30
N ARG A 1215 -64.35 44.62 -16.14
CA ARG A 1215 -64.31 43.83 -14.90
C ARG A 1215 -65.68 43.29 -14.47
N GLN A 1216 -66.69 44.15 -14.34
CA GLN A 1216 -68.03 43.77 -13.87
C GLN A 1216 -68.93 43.20 -14.97
N THR A 1217 -68.42 42.25 -15.75
CA THR A 1217 -69.20 41.56 -16.79
C THR A 1217 -69.20 40.05 -16.54
N LYS A 1218 -70.18 39.34 -17.11
CA LYS A 1218 -70.38 37.89 -16.89
C LYS A 1218 -69.53 36.98 -17.80
N GLY A 1219 -68.74 37.55 -18.70
CA GLY A 1219 -68.01 36.83 -19.75
C GLY A 1219 -68.90 36.19 -20.83
N VAL A 1220 -68.28 35.51 -21.79
CA VAL A 1220 -68.95 34.73 -22.85
C VAL A 1220 -68.58 33.27 -22.76
N ARG A 1221 -69.38 32.41 -23.39
CA ARG A 1221 -69.14 30.98 -23.40
C ARG A 1221 -67.81 30.71 -24.12
N LEU A 1222 -66.86 30.12 -23.40
CA LEU A 1222 -65.57 29.65 -23.92
C LEU A 1222 -65.75 28.33 -24.65
N MET A 1223 -66.64 27.46 -24.13
CA MET A 1223 -66.95 26.16 -24.72
C MET A 1223 -68.33 25.67 -24.34
N ASP A 1224 -68.91 24.79 -25.16
CA ASP A 1224 -70.17 24.11 -24.83
C ASP A 1224 -69.89 22.89 -23.95
N LEU A 1225 -70.49 22.86 -22.76
CA LEU A 1225 -70.36 21.76 -21.81
C LEU A 1225 -71.64 20.92 -21.83
N GLY A 1226 -71.51 19.60 -21.92
CA GLY A 1226 -72.63 18.67 -21.76
C GLY A 1226 -73.19 18.66 -20.32
N GLU A 1227 -74.42 18.19 -20.13
CA GLU A 1227 -75.03 18.07 -18.79
C GLU A 1227 -74.11 17.29 -17.82
N GLY A 1228 -73.82 17.87 -16.65
CA GLY A 1228 -72.96 17.27 -15.63
C GLY A 1228 -71.45 17.46 -15.83
N THR A 1229 -71.01 18.15 -16.90
CA THR A 1229 -69.59 18.44 -17.17
C THR A 1229 -69.23 19.86 -16.76
N SER A 1230 -68.09 20.05 -16.09
CA SER A 1230 -67.58 21.37 -15.68
C SER A 1230 -66.13 21.56 -16.13
N VAL A 1231 -65.69 22.80 -16.31
CA VAL A 1231 -64.26 23.14 -16.46
C VAL A 1231 -63.60 23.03 -15.09
N VAL A 1232 -62.50 22.30 -15.01
CA VAL A 1232 -61.75 22.04 -13.77
C VAL A 1232 -60.54 22.95 -13.65
N ALA A 1233 -59.88 23.28 -14.77
CA ALA A 1233 -58.73 24.17 -14.77
C ALA A 1233 -58.55 24.82 -16.15
N VAL A 1234 -57.97 26.02 -16.16
CA VAL A 1234 -57.42 26.66 -17.36
C VAL A 1234 -55.96 27.00 -17.09
N ALA A 1235 -55.06 26.58 -17.96
CA ALA A 1235 -53.63 26.83 -17.84
C ALA A 1235 -53.10 27.50 -19.11
N ARG A 1236 -52.09 28.35 -18.95
CA ARG A 1236 -51.37 28.99 -20.06
C ARG A 1236 -50.33 28.02 -20.64
N ASN A 1237 -50.25 27.94 -21.96
CA ASN A 1237 -49.15 27.29 -22.67
C ASN A 1237 -47.89 28.15 -22.53
N ALA A 1238 -46.76 27.55 -22.19
CA ALA A 1238 -45.55 28.28 -21.83
C ALA A 1238 -44.70 28.76 -23.03
N ASP A 1239 -45.17 28.58 -24.27
CA ASP A 1239 -44.47 29.06 -25.47
C ASP A 1239 -44.82 30.53 -25.77
N GLU A 1240 -43.81 31.40 -25.88
CA GLU A 1240 -43.93 32.65 -26.63
C GLU A 1240 -44.03 32.33 -28.13
N ALA A 1241 -44.91 33.04 -28.86
CA ALA A 1241 -45.05 32.87 -30.29
C ALA A 1241 -43.74 33.26 -31.00
N VAL A 1242 -43.00 32.27 -31.51
CA VAL A 1242 -41.81 32.48 -32.34
C VAL A 1242 -42.23 33.23 -33.62
N ASP A 1243 -41.77 34.47 -33.78
CA ASP A 1243 -41.89 35.22 -35.03
C ASP A 1243 -41.02 34.55 -36.11
N PRO A 1244 -41.60 33.99 -37.19
CA PRO A 1244 -40.83 33.25 -38.19
C PRO A 1244 -39.94 34.12 -39.09
N ASP A 1245 -40.00 35.46 -38.99
CA ASP A 1245 -39.24 36.37 -39.86
C ASP A 1245 -38.05 37.10 -39.17
N ALA A 1246 -37.75 36.79 -37.91
CA ALA A 1246 -36.59 37.35 -37.19
C ALA A 1246 -35.32 36.48 -37.34
N ALA A 1247 -34.83 36.27 -38.57
CA ALA A 1247 -33.50 35.71 -38.82
C ALA A 1247 -32.61 36.75 -39.52
N GLY A 1248 -31.69 37.35 -38.75
CA GLY A 1248 -30.67 38.27 -39.25
C GLY A 1248 -29.57 37.54 -40.05
N PRO A 1249 -28.93 38.21 -41.03
CA PRO A 1249 -28.13 37.55 -42.05
C PRO A 1249 -26.66 37.47 -41.66
N GLU A 1250 -26.25 36.51 -40.83
CA GLU A 1250 -24.80 36.32 -40.62
C GLU A 1250 -24.40 34.88 -40.27
N GLN A 1251 -24.93 33.89 -40.97
CA GLN A 1251 -24.29 32.57 -41.11
C GLN A 1251 -24.42 32.07 -42.55
N ARG A 1252 -23.66 32.72 -43.45
CA ARG A 1252 -23.17 32.14 -44.70
C ARG A 1252 -21.65 32.28 -44.73
N LYS A 1253 -20.95 31.29 -44.19
CA LYS A 1253 -19.65 30.80 -44.67
C LYS A 1253 -19.37 29.43 -44.09
#